data_AF-E4PRT7-F1
#
_entry.id   AF-E4PRT7-F1
#
_cell.length_a   1.000
_cell.length_b   1.000
_cell.length_c   1.000
_cell.angle_alpha   90.00
_cell.angle_beta   90.00
_cell.angle_gamma   90.00
#
_symmetry.space_group_name_H-M   'P 1'
#
loop_
_entity.id
_entity.type
_entity.pdbx_description
1 polymer ?
#
loop_
_entity_poly.entity_id
_entity_poly.type
_entity_poly.pdbx_seq_one_letter_code
_entity_poly.pdbx_strand_id
1 'polypeptide(L)'
;MAAEKKPFHETVAENLIEQLKAGTAPWQKPWEPGSQGFMPMNPTTGKRYKGVNAIHLMAQGRGDNRWLTYKQAKAAGAQVRKGEKGTPVQYWKFSEEQNKLDDNGKPVLDGQGKPVKETVMLERPRVFFATVFNGEQIDGMPPLEQKEKTQTWDAVERAEHILKASGADIRHGEHDRAFYRPATDSIHLPDKEQFPTADNYYATALHELGHWTGHSSRLDRDMAHPFGSEGYAKEELKAECFSLIMGDELGIGHDPEQHAAYVGSWIKALQDDPLEIFRATSDAEKMSNYVLAFEQKLVQEQDQAQTQKLEAAPEQTQEAGMQLPTNNQQMRDQLLSALSQEDSQAINQVANERRRLAAGETDAQAFEETARQVLGFDLPADWNGAVQVQGNVVIEDGGEQFVEPAHAVGREPEFWGVYAQHENGMHQWVADLNSQNQADELANLLGLVDALSETNEHEQAAKLSRVNEIRVRLDPNSTDDDISAAKEARKTAEATATLNDSDMQRRIAEHERQQAQQVKDSQQAQAEPEKQERTYINVPYREKDEAKGLGARWDRQQQSWFVPPGVDTAPFAKWSQGAAQEATAQQRPQQEQGQTQTAGQQKQYLAVPYGERGAAKAAGAQWDKAAKSWYVGPKGDMERLSRWMPDNVKSQQGPAMSPREEFAEAMKSLGCVVSGDHPIMDGKKHRVSVEGDKKGERAGFYVGHLDGHPAGYISNNRTGVDMKWKSKGYSLDPAEKAKLQAEAAEKLAARAAELEQAQEATAERVSKQTANLMPATEQTPYMQNKGIQPHPGVLTDAEGKKTYIPAHDENGKQWTMQYIQEDGTKRFAKDSRKEGCFHIVGGDMKSLEAAPALVLQEGYATAATNAEALGFATVAAFDSGNLPNVAKALHDKFPDKPVVVLGDDDRHQELTQGTNPGKTKAQEAAKVVGGKAAFPVFAPGEAEYPAGVAPITPQSYREHLRASKALETAPEERKADLQKALLSKEQLAALDHMKKHTDFNDLATKSSLGREGVERQVRATVGKAVQEAERKREQKQAEQQVHKQKRSARIGY
;
A
#
# COMPACT_ATOMS: atom_id res chain seq x y z
N MET A 1 9.51 52.14 9.45
CA MET A 1 10.02 50.77 9.22
C MET A 1 9.03 49.81 9.88
N ALA A 2 8.06 49.29 9.13
CA ALA A 2 7.20 48.25 9.65
C ALA A 2 8.06 46.99 9.81
N ALA A 3 8.11 46.40 11.01
CA ALA A 3 8.82 45.15 11.24
C ALA A 3 8.33 44.10 10.23
N GLU A 4 9.25 43.46 9.50
CA GLU A 4 8.91 42.33 8.63
C GLU A 4 8.16 41.28 9.46
N LYS A 5 6.91 40.99 9.07
CA LYS A 5 6.13 39.93 9.72
C LYS A 5 6.75 38.60 9.35
N LYS A 6 7.16 37.83 10.36
CA LYS A 6 7.63 36.46 10.17
C LYS A 6 6.61 35.62 9.39
N PRO A 7 7.04 34.75 8.47
CA PRO A 7 6.20 33.79 7.80
C PRO A 7 5.39 32.91 8.78
N PHE A 8 4.20 32.47 8.36
CA PHE A 8 3.31 31.66 9.19
C PHE A 8 3.96 30.35 9.65
N HIS A 9 4.65 29.64 8.75
CA HIS A 9 5.29 28.36 9.07
C HIS A 9 6.41 28.51 10.11
N GLU A 10 7.21 29.58 10.03
CA GLU A 10 8.19 29.92 11.07
C GLU A 10 7.52 30.22 12.41
N THR A 11 6.43 31.00 12.41
CA THR A 11 5.69 31.34 13.64
C THR A 11 5.12 30.10 14.33
N VAL A 12 4.58 29.15 13.54
CA VAL A 12 4.05 27.89 14.05
C VAL A 12 5.19 27.02 14.61
N ALA A 13 6.29 26.87 13.87
CA ALA A 13 7.43 26.07 14.29
C ALA A 13 8.09 26.62 15.56
N GLU A 14 8.30 27.95 15.65
CA GLU A 14 8.87 28.60 16.83
C GLU A 14 8.03 28.35 18.09
N ASN A 15 6.70 28.50 18.00
CA ASN A 15 5.79 28.22 19.11
C ASN A 15 5.87 26.74 19.54
N LEU A 16 5.86 25.81 18.57
CA LEU A 16 6.00 24.39 18.89
C LEU A 16 7.36 24.04 19.47
N ILE A 17 8.45 24.69 19.05
CA ILE A 17 9.78 24.54 19.65
C ILE A 17 9.77 25.00 21.12
N GLU A 18 9.10 26.11 21.44
CA GLU A 18 8.95 26.57 22.83
C GLU A 18 8.19 25.56 23.68
N GLN A 19 7.11 25.00 23.15
CA GLN A 19 6.33 23.97 23.83
C GLN A 19 7.10 22.66 23.99
N LEU A 20 7.87 22.26 22.97
CA LEU A 20 8.75 21.10 23.03
C LEU A 20 9.79 21.23 24.14
N LYS A 21 10.38 22.42 24.31
CA LYS A 21 11.30 22.73 25.40
C LYS A 21 10.61 22.70 26.77
N ALA A 22 9.35 23.09 26.82
CA ALA A 22 8.55 23.11 28.04
C ALA A 22 7.88 21.76 28.36
N GLY A 23 7.97 20.76 27.47
CA GLY A 23 7.27 19.48 27.60
C GLY A 23 5.74 19.61 27.45
N THR A 24 5.26 20.65 26.78
CA THR A 24 3.82 20.96 26.64
C THR A 24 3.32 20.90 25.20
N ALA A 25 4.12 20.38 24.26
CA ALA A 25 3.67 20.22 22.88
C ALA A 25 2.46 19.26 22.80
N PRO A 26 1.55 19.40 21.82
CA PRO A 26 0.32 18.61 21.76
C PRO A 26 0.53 17.08 21.81
N TRP A 27 1.59 16.57 21.19
CA TRP A 27 1.94 15.14 21.20
C TRP A 27 2.85 14.73 22.37
N GLN A 28 3.27 15.66 23.23
CA GLN A 28 4.00 15.38 24.49
C GLN A 28 3.10 15.40 25.72
N LYS A 29 1.83 15.78 25.57
CA LYS A 29 0.86 15.73 26.67
C LYS A 29 0.23 14.34 26.70
N PRO A 30 0.07 13.72 27.88
CA PRO A 30 -0.78 12.55 28.01
C PRO A 30 -2.23 12.96 27.76
N TRP A 31 -2.94 12.16 26.96
CA TRP A 31 -4.35 12.31 26.69
C TRP A 31 -5.05 11.04 27.15
N GLU A 32 -5.90 11.15 28.17
CA GLU A 32 -6.49 9.98 28.83
C GLU A 32 -7.48 9.24 27.90
N PRO A 33 -7.49 7.89 27.90
CA PRO A 33 -8.48 7.09 27.19
C PRO A 33 -9.92 7.49 27.56
N GLY A 34 -10.82 7.51 26.59
CA GLY A 34 -12.21 7.94 26.81
C GLY A 34 -12.44 9.44 27.01
N SER A 35 -11.38 10.27 26.99
CA SER A 35 -11.53 11.74 26.95
C SER A 35 -12.25 12.17 25.67
N GLN A 36 -13.16 13.15 25.79
CA GLN A 36 -13.88 13.68 24.61
C GLN A 36 -12.89 14.18 23.56
N GLY A 37 -13.19 13.89 22.28
CA GLY A 37 -12.36 14.21 21.12
C GLY A 37 -11.57 15.50 21.29
N PHE A 38 -10.29 15.37 21.61
CA PHE A 38 -9.40 16.46 21.98
C PHE A 38 -8.87 17.18 20.74
N MET A 39 -9.07 16.59 19.55
CA MET A 39 -8.67 17.21 18.29
C MET A 39 -9.58 18.41 17.93
N PRO A 40 -9.00 19.55 17.50
CA PRO A 40 -9.75 20.72 17.10
C PRO A 40 -10.71 20.43 15.96
N MET A 41 -11.96 20.88 16.09
CA MET A 41 -13.00 20.68 15.10
C MET A 41 -13.82 21.93 14.82
N ASN A 42 -14.43 21.99 13.63
CA ASN A 42 -15.34 23.05 13.27
C ASN A 42 -16.79 22.59 13.51
N PRO A 43 -17.50 23.14 14.50
CA PRO A 43 -18.84 22.66 14.85
C PRO A 43 -19.89 22.99 13.79
N THR A 44 -19.63 23.95 12.88
CA THR A 44 -20.54 24.24 11.77
C THR A 44 -20.49 23.16 10.68
N THR A 45 -19.32 22.55 10.45
CA THR A 45 -19.16 21.54 9.40
C THR A 45 -19.13 20.12 9.93
N GLY A 46 -18.99 19.93 11.24
CA GLY A 46 -18.79 18.64 11.88
C GLY A 46 -17.43 18.00 11.59
N LYS A 47 -16.50 18.73 10.93
CA LYS A 47 -15.21 18.18 10.49
C LYS A 47 -14.08 18.61 11.42
N ARG A 48 -13.18 17.68 11.73
CA ARG A 48 -11.90 17.99 12.40
C ARG A 48 -10.99 18.83 11.49
N TYR A 49 -10.24 19.74 12.11
CA TYR A 49 -9.09 20.35 11.45
C TYR A 49 -8.03 19.26 11.18
N LYS A 50 -7.22 19.47 10.15
CA LYS A 50 -6.24 18.47 9.67
C LYS A 50 -4.83 19.01 9.61
N GLY A 51 -3.87 18.11 9.72
CA GLY A 51 -2.43 18.37 9.64
C GLY A 51 -1.99 19.47 10.61
N VAL A 52 -1.10 20.34 10.14
CA VAL A 52 -0.54 21.43 10.94
C VAL A 52 -1.58 22.34 11.61
N ASN A 53 -2.77 22.51 11.02
CA ASN A 53 -3.80 23.37 11.62
C ASN A 53 -4.34 22.74 12.90
N ALA A 54 -4.55 21.42 12.94
CA ALA A 54 -5.02 20.75 14.16
C ALA A 54 -3.99 20.95 15.28
N ILE A 55 -2.74 20.62 14.99
CA ILE A 55 -1.63 20.76 15.93
C ILE A 55 -1.44 22.22 16.40
N HIS A 56 -1.48 23.18 15.48
CA HIS A 56 -1.33 24.61 15.81
C HIS A 56 -2.46 25.12 16.71
N LEU A 57 -3.70 24.64 16.50
CA LEU A 57 -4.86 24.98 17.31
C LEU A 57 -4.79 24.32 18.70
N MET A 58 -4.37 23.06 18.81
CA MET A 58 -4.12 22.40 20.10
C MET A 58 -3.04 23.11 20.91
N ALA A 59 -1.99 23.57 20.23
CA ALA A 59 -0.89 24.33 20.82
C ALA A 59 -1.35 25.66 21.44
N GLN A 60 -2.60 26.11 21.22
CA GLN A 60 -3.14 27.28 21.92
C GLN A 60 -3.54 26.99 23.37
N GLY A 61 -3.53 25.72 23.80
CA GLY A 61 -3.72 25.34 25.21
C GLY A 61 -5.14 25.60 25.74
N ARG A 62 -6.16 25.48 24.88
CA ARG A 62 -7.57 25.69 25.22
C ARG A 62 -8.28 24.35 25.39
N GLY A 63 -9.25 24.29 26.30
CA GLY A 63 -10.02 23.09 26.64
C GLY A 63 -11.23 22.85 25.75
N ASP A 64 -11.84 23.88 25.16
CA ASP A 64 -12.90 23.68 24.15
C ASP A 64 -12.26 23.29 22.80
N ASN A 65 -12.67 22.16 22.22
CA ASN A 65 -12.13 21.70 20.94
C ASN A 65 -12.77 22.38 19.72
N ARG A 66 -13.76 23.26 19.90
CA ARG A 66 -14.50 23.90 18.80
C ARG A 66 -13.84 25.20 18.36
N TRP A 67 -13.60 25.33 17.05
CA TRP A 67 -12.99 26.50 16.43
C TRP A 67 -13.82 27.03 15.26
N LEU A 68 -14.09 28.34 15.29
CA LEU A 68 -15.00 29.03 14.37
C LEU A 68 -14.40 30.31 13.86
N THR A 69 -14.62 30.66 12.59
CA THR A 69 -14.37 32.03 12.13
C THR A 69 -15.37 32.99 12.78
N TYR A 70 -15.02 34.28 12.88
CA TYR A 70 -15.93 35.32 13.38
C TYR A 70 -17.30 35.30 12.66
N LYS A 71 -17.29 35.04 11.34
CA LYS A 71 -18.52 34.98 10.54
C LYS A 71 -19.38 33.77 10.90
N GLN A 72 -18.77 32.60 11.14
CA GLN A 72 -19.50 31.41 11.55
C GLN A 72 -20.10 31.59 12.96
N ALA A 73 -19.33 32.15 13.90
CA ALA A 73 -19.84 32.46 15.23
C ALA A 73 -21.07 33.39 15.15
N LYS A 74 -20.97 34.48 14.39
CA LYS A 74 -22.07 35.42 14.17
C LYS A 74 -23.28 34.76 13.51
N ALA A 75 -23.07 33.87 12.53
CA ALA A 75 -24.14 33.15 11.85
C ALA A 75 -24.87 32.17 12.78
N ALA A 76 -24.16 31.61 13.76
CA ALA A 76 -24.73 30.77 14.82
C ALA A 76 -25.39 31.57 15.96
N GLY A 77 -25.53 32.90 15.82
CA GLY A 77 -26.09 33.76 16.88
C GLY A 77 -25.15 34.03 18.05
N ALA A 78 -23.89 33.61 17.95
CA ALA A 78 -22.87 33.77 18.98
C ALA A 78 -21.95 34.97 18.68
N GLN A 79 -21.27 35.50 19.69
CA GLN A 79 -20.46 36.71 19.59
C GLN A 79 -19.07 36.51 20.19
N VAL A 80 -18.03 36.70 19.37
CA VAL A 80 -16.65 36.75 19.86
C VAL A 80 -16.49 37.93 20.81
N ARG A 81 -15.96 37.69 22.02
CA ARG A 81 -15.80 38.75 23.02
C ARG A 81 -14.86 39.85 22.55
N LYS A 82 -15.17 41.07 22.96
CA LYS A 82 -14.38 42.25 22.61
C LYS A 82 -12.98 42.14 23.21
N GLY A 83 -11.95 42.23 22.37
CA GLY A 83 -10.54 42.17 22.77
C GLY A 83 -9.88 40.80 22.61
N GLU A 84 -10.66 39.75 22.34
CA GLU A 84 -10.13 38.41 22.02
C GLU A 84 -9.33 38.43 20.72
N LYS A 85 -8.22 37.67 20.72
CA LYS A 85 -7.36 37.49 19.54
C LYS A 85 -7.63 36.13 18.93
N GLY A 86 -7.89 36.09 17.63
CA GLY A 86 -8.09 34.85 16.91
C GLY A 86 -6.76 34.24 16.45
N THR A 87 -6.79 32.93 16.20
CA THR A 87 -5.65 32.14 15.75
C THR A 87 -5.70 31.96 14.23
N PRO A 88 -4.62 32.26 13.49
CA PRO A 88 -4.58 32.04 12.05
C PRO A 88 -4.46 30.55 11.71
N VAL A 89 -5.21 30.11 10.72
CA VAL A 89 -5.09 28.79 10.08
C VAL A 89 -4.87 28.98 8.59
N GLN A 90 -4.13 28.05 7.97
CA GLN A 90 -3.89 28.10 6.54
C GLN A 90 -4.69 27.03 5.80
N TYR A 91 -5.18 27.34 4.61
CA TYR A 91 -5.81 26.34 3.75
C TYR A 91 -5.53 26.65 2.29
N TRP A 92 -5.55 25.62 1.47
CA TRP A 92 -5.34 25.74 0.04
C TRP A 92 -6.67 25.92 -0.66
N LYS A 93 -6.80 26.99 -1.44
CA LYS A 93 -7.95 27.23 -2.31
C LYS A 93 -7.58 26.79 -3.73
N PHE A 94 -8.38 25.86 -4.26
CA PHE A 94 -8.18 25.26 -5.58
C PHE A 94 -9.10 25.87 -6.65
N SER A 95 -10.13 26.63 -6.26
CA SER A 95 -11.09 27.26 -7.17
C SER A 95 -11.53 28.64 -6.68
N GLU A 96 -11.94 29.53 -7.57
CA GLU A 96 -12.55 30.82 -7.23
C GLU A 96 -13.80 31.11 -8.06
N GLU A 97 -14.72 31.90 -7.51
CA GLU A 97 -15.88 32.37 -8.27
C GLU A 97 -15.51 33.61 -9.07
N GLN A 98 -15.72 33.57 -10.39
CA GLN A 98 -15.58 34.72 -11.28
C GLN A 98 -16.90 35.01 -12.01
N ASN A 99 -17.08 36.24 -12.47
CA ASN A 99 -18.23 36.56 -13.32
C ASN A 99 -18.06 35.83 -14.65
N LYS A 100 -19.07 35.05 -15.04
CA LYS A 100 -19.12 34.37 -16.32
C LYS A 100 -19.14 35.42 -17.43
N LEU A 101 -18.19 35.37 -18.35
CA LEU A 101 -18.08 36.31 -19.47
C LEU A 101 -18.63 35.68 -20.76
N ASP A 102 -19.21 36.49 -21.63
CA ASP A 102 -19.57 36.08 -22.99
C ASP A 102 -18.37 36.12 -23.94
N ASP A 103 -18.57 35.67 -25.20
CA ASP A 103 -17.52 35.63 -26.24
C ASP A 103 -16.93 37.01 -26.60
N ASN A 104 -17.50 38.11 -26.07
CA ASN A 104 -17.04 39.48 -26.25
C ASN A 104 -16.45 40.10 -24.96
N GLY A 105 -16.30 39.31 -23.90
CA GLY A 105 -15.69 39.72 -22.63
C GLY A 105 -16.62 40.51 -21.69
N LYS A 106 -17.95 40.46 -21.86
CA LYS A 106 -18.91 41.12 -20.95
C LYS A 106 -19.55 40.13 -19.96
N PRO A 107 -19.87 40.56 -18.72
CA PRO A 107 -20.53 39.70 -17.73
C PRO A 107 -21.91 39.24 -18.21
N VAL A 108 -22.12 37.93 -18.26
CA VAL A 108 -23.41 37.29 -18.51
C VAL A 108 -24.32 37.59 -17.32
N LEU A 109 -25.49 38.18 -17.56
CA LEU A 109 -26.44 38.54 -16.51
C LEU A 109 -27.55 37.47 -16.41
N ASP A 110 -28.04 37.21 -15.20
CA ASP A 110 -29.21 36.38 -14.94
C ASP A 110 -30.53 37.11 -15.25
N GLY A 111 -31.66 36.41 -15.11
CA GLY A 111 -33.00 36.97 -15.35
C GLY A 111 -33.38 38.15 -14.43
N GLN A 112 -32.55 38.51 -13.46
CA GLN A 112 -32.73 39.65 -12.55
C GLN A 112 -31.67 40.75 -12.77
N GLY A 113 -30.84 40.64 -13.81
CA GLY A 113 -29.83 41.63 -14.18
C GLY A 113 -28.55 41.58 -13.33
N LYS A 114 -28.31 40.50 -12.58
CA LYS A 114 -27.05 40.31 -11.83
C LYS A 114 -26.07 39.43 -12.59
N PRO A 115 -24.75 39.67 -12.50
CA PRO A 115 -23.75 38.81 -13.13
C PRO A 115 -23.83 37.36 -12.63
N VAL A 116 -23.99 36.43 -13.56
CA VAL A 116 -23.86 34.99 -13.32
C VAL A 116 -22.42 34.70 -12.96
N LYS A 117 -22.21 33.99 -11.85
CA LYS A 117 -20.87 33.56 -11.42
C LYS A 117 -20.60 32.13 -11.87
N GLU A 118 -19.37 31.85 -12.25
CA GLU A 118 -18.87 30.49 -12.49
C GLU A 118 -17.68 30.20 -11.58
N THR A 119 -17.58 28.93 -11.14
CA THR A 119 -16.44 28.47 -10.32
C THR A 119 -15.33 28.02 -11.25
N VAL A 120 -14.22 28.76 -11.26
CA VAL A 120 -13.04 28.49 -12.08
C VAL A 120 -11.98 27.84 -11.20
N MET A 121 -11.40 26.72 -11.64
CA MET A 121 -10.26 26.11 -10.96
C MET A 121 -9.02 27.00 -11.15
N LEU A 122 -8.29 27.27 -10.07
CA LEU A 122 -7.07 28.08 -10.11
C LEU A 122 -5.93 27.25 -10.74
N GLU A 123 -5.22 27.80 -11.73
CA GLU A 123 -4.06 27.14 -12.37
C GLU A 123 -2.97 26.73 -11.36
N ARG A 124 -2.87 27.45 -10.23
CA ARG A 124 -2.02 27.08 -9.09
C ARG A 124 -2.82 27.25 -7.79
N PRO A 125 -2.87 26.24 -6.90
CA PRO A 125 -3.51 26.38 -5.60
C PRO A 125 -2.88 27.54 -4.83
N ARG A 126 -3.71 28.42 -4.27
CA ARG A 126 -3.23 29.57 -3.51
C ARG A 126 -3.40 29.29 -2.03
N VAL A 127 -2.39 29.63 -1.23
CA VAL A 127 -2.49 29.60 0.24
C VAL A 127 -3.37 30.76 0.69
N PHE A 128 -4.44 30.44 1.39
CA PHE A 128 -5.28 31.39 2.08
C PHE A 128 -5.14 31.22 3.59
N PHE A 129 -5.34 32.33 4.29
CA PHE A 129 -5.38 32.35 5.74
C PHE A 129 -6.79 32.67 6.19
N ALA A 130 -7.27 31.96 7.21
CA ALA A 130 -8.46 32.33 7.96
C ALA A 130 -8.09 32.56 9.41
N THR A 131 -8.83 33.43 10.09
CA THR A 131 -8.70 33.62 11.53
C THR A 131 -9.88 32.94 12.21
N VAL A 132 -9.58 32.00 13.09
CA VAL A 132 -10.56 31.26 13.89
C VAL A 132 -10.44 31.63 15.35
N PHE A 133 -11.53 31.48 16.08
CA PHE A 133 -11.67 31.75 17.50
C PHE A 133 -12.16 30.47 18.14
N ASN A 134 -11.61 30.16 19.31
CA ASN A 134 -12.01 29.01 20.09
C ASN A 134 -13.37 29.24 20.75
N GLY A 135 -14.13 28.18 21.01
CA GLY A 135 -15.43 28.24 21.70
C GLY A 135 -15.37 29.02 23.01
N GLU A 136 -14.27 28.90 23.77
CA GLU A 136 -14.06 29.68 25.00
C GLU A 136 -14.09 31.18 24.77
N GLN A 137 -13.71 31.68 23.59
CA GLN A 137 -13.60 33.10 23.23
C GLN A 137 -14.93 33.70 22.75
N ILE A 138 -16.00 32.90 22.68
CA ILE A 138 -17.25 33.24 22.02
C ILE A 138 -18.41 33.09 23.01
N ASP A 139 -19.13 34.17 23.26
CA ASP A 139 -20.34 34.17 24.08
C ASP A 139 -21.55 33.71 23.26
N GLY A 140 -22.49 33.00 23.90
CA GLY A 140 -23.70 32.50 23.23
C GLY A 140 -23.51 31.22 22.43
N MET A 141 -22.37 30.54 22.58
CA MET A 141 -22.16 29.18 22.09
C MET A 141 -22.98 28.18 22.91
N PRO A 142 -23.57 27.14 22.28
CA PRO A 142 -24.13 26.02 23.03
C PRO A 142 -23.07 25.42 23.98
N PRO A 143 -23.46 24.99 25.20
CA PRO A 143 -22.55 24.24 26.07
C PRO A 143 -21.90 23.10 25.28
N LEU A 144 -20.63 22.82 25.57
CA LEU A 144 -20.00 21.63 25.02
C LEU A 144 -20.81 20.42 25.50
N GLU A 145 -21.45 19.70 24.58
CA GLU A 145 -22.21 18.50 24.94
C GLU A 145 -21.23 17.49 25.55
N GLN A 146 -21.23 17.38 26.88
CA GLN A 146 -20.61 16.27 27.57
C GLN A 146 -21.48 15.04 27.31
N LYS A 147 -21.22 14.33 26.22
CA LYS A 147 -21.72 12.96 26.08
C LYS A 147 -21.05 12.16 27.17
N GLU A 148 -21.74 11.92 28.28
CA GLU A 148 -21.38 10.84 29.18
C GLU A 148 -21.37 9.56 28.36
N LYS A 149 -20.19 8.99 28.15
CA LYS A 149 -20.06 7.68 27.55
C LYS A 149 -19.17 6.85 28.46
N THR A 150 -19.83 5.87 29.09
CA THR A 150 -19.29 4.53 29.30
C THR A 150 -18.14 4.27 28.33
N GLN A 151 -16.95 3.95 28.85
CA GLN A 151 -15.93 3.24 28.10
C GLN A 151 -16.60 1.98 27.54
N THR A 152 -17.06 2.04 26.30
CA THR A 152 -17.63 0.91 25.61
C THR A 152 -16.47 0.09 25.08
N TRP A 153 -16.53 -1.23 25.30
CA TRP A 153 -15.65 -2.28 24.77
C TRP A 153 -15.21 -2.13 23.29
N ASP A 154 -15.86 -1.27 22.50
CA ASP A 154 -15.67 -0.98 21.07
C ASP A 154 -14.28 -0.38 20.69
N ALA A 155 -13.65 0.46 21.53
CA ALA A 155 -12.39 1.13 21.15
C ALA A 155 -11.21 0.15 20.97
N VAL A 156 -11.05 -0.76 21.94
CA VAL A 156 -10.06 -1.84 21.91
C VAL A 156 -10.34 -2.81 20.76
N GLU A 157 -11.60 -3.16 20.53
CA GLU A 157 -12.00 -4.03 19.42
C GLU A 157 -11.69 -3.40 18.06
N ARG A 158 -11.95 -2.10 17.88
CA ARG A 158 -11.60 -1.37 16.65
C ARG A 158 -10.09 -1.34 16.42
N ALA A 159 -9.27 -1.12 17.46
CA ALA A 159 -7.81 -1.19 17.32
C ALA A 159 -7.31 -2.60 17.00
N GLU A 160 -7.80 -3.63 17.69
CA GLU A 160 -7.44 -5.03 17.40
C GLU A 160 -7.88 -5.42 15.98
N HIS A 161 -9.05 -4.96 15.53
CA HIS A 161 -9.52 -5.16 14.17
C HIS A 161 -8.61 -4.47 13.14
N ILE A 162 -8.22 -3.22 13.37
CA ILE A 162 -7.27 -2.49 12.51
C ILE A 162 -5.93 -3.22 12.43
N LEU A 163 -5.37 -3.64 13.57
CA LEU A 163 -4.11 -4.39 13.61
C LEU A 163 -4.22 -5.69 12.82
N LYS A 164 -5.29 -6.45 13.00
CA LYS A 164 -5.53 -7.69 12.27
C LYS A 164 -5.74 -7.46 10.77
N ALA A 165 -6.55 -6.47 10.41
CA ALA A 165 -6.85 -6.11 9.02
C ALA A 165 -5.64 -5.55 8.27
N SER A 166 -4.70 -4.93 9.00
CA SER A 166 -3.44 -4.44 8.42
C SER A 166 -2.58 -5.57 7.85
N GLY A 167 -2.70 -6.78 8.41
CA GLY A 167 -1.85 -7.92 8.07
C GLY A 167 -0.40 -7.76 8.50
N ALA A 168 -0.10 -6.83 9.42
CA ALA A 168 1.23 -6.68 9.98
C ALA A 168 1.65 -7.94 10.76
N ASP A 169 2.91 -8.38 10.58
CA ASP A 169 3.50 -9.46 11.36
C ASP A 169 3.86 -8.92 12.75
N ILE A 170 2.97 -9.11 13.73
CA ILE A 170 3.14 -8.67 15.12
C ILE A 170 3.64 -9.86 15.95
N ARG A 171 4.77 -9.67 16.64
CA ARG A 171 5.42 -10.70 17.46
C ARG A 171 5.59 -10.23 18.91
N HIS A 172 5.36 -11.14 19.85
CA HIS A 172 5.49 -10.90 21.28
C HIS A 172 6.68 -11.67 21.89
N GLY A 173 7.24 -11.17 22.99
CA GLY A 173 8.25 -11.88 23.80
C GLY A 173 9.73 -11.74 23.35
N GLU A 174 10.03 -11.01 22.28
CA GLU A 174 11.41 -10.70 21.88
C GLU A 174 11.84 -9.32 22.43
N HIS A 175 12.47 -9.30 23.62
CA HIS A 175 13.03 -8.13 24.30
C HIS A 175 11.94 -7.23 24.92
N ASP A 176 12.11 -6.77 26.16
CA ASP A 176 11.15 -5.93 26.91
C ASP A 176 10.96 -4.50 26.32
N ARG A 177 10.82 -4.37 24.99
CA ARG A 177 10.69 -3.10 24.25
C ARG A 177 9.83 -3.27 23.00
N ALA A 178 9.02 -2.26 22.69
CA ALA A 178 8.29 -2.15 21.43
C ALA A 178 9.17 -1.53 20.33
N PHE A 179 9.10 -2.09 19.11
CA PHE A 179 9.74 -1.50 17.92
C PHE A 179 9.25 -2.16 16.61
N TYR A 180 9.19 -1.37 15.54
CA TYR A 180 9.09 -1.85 14.17
C TYR A 180 10.47 -2.16 13.58
N ARG A 181 10.60 -3.31 12.90
CA ARG A 181 11.84 -3.74 12.23
C ARG A 181 11.67 -3.69 10.70
N PRO A 182 12.18 -2.65 10.01
CA PRO A 182 12.03 -2.50 8.56
C PRO A 182 12.60 -3.67 7.74
N ALA A 183 13.68 -4.30 8.22
CA ALA A 183 14.39 -5.35 7.48
C ALA A 183 13.60 -6.67 7.36
N THR A 184 12.69 -6.93 8.30
CA THR A 184 11.84 -8.13 8.33
C THR A 184 10.37 -7.80 8.13
N ASP A 185 10.03 -6.51 8.03
CA ASP A 185 8.65 -6.02 7.94
C ASP A 185 7.77 -6.55 9.09
N SER A 186 8.30 -6.52 10.32
CA SER A 186 7.64 -7.05 11.52
C SER A 186 7.61 -6.05 12.66
N ILE A 187 6.52 -6.05 13.42
CA ILE A 187 6.32 -5.27 14.64
C ILE A 187 6.63 -6.20 15.83
N HIS A 188 7.44 -5.72 16.76
CA HIS A 188 7.78 -6.44 17.98
C HIS A 188 7.20 -5.68 19.17
N LEU A 189 6.47 -6.38 20.05
CA LEU A 189 5.85 -5.81 21.24
C LEU A 189 6.20 -6.68 22.47
N PRO A 190 6.25 -6.10 23.68
CA PRO A 190 6.16 -6.86 24.93
C PRO A 190 4.85 -7.66 25.00
N ASP A 191 4.81 -8.70 25.83
CA ASP A 191 3.60 -9.49 26.07
C ASP A 191 2.47 -8.59 26.60
N LYS A 192 1.21 -8.88 26.24
CA LYS A 192 0.06 -8.02 26.57
C LYS A 192 -0.06 -7.80 28.09
N GLU A 193 0.29 -8.80 28.87
CA GLU A 193 0.26 -8.81 30.34
C GLU A 193 1.32 -7.89 30.98
N GLN A 194 2.34 -7.46 30.22
CA GLN A 194 3.36 -6.51 30.69
C GLN A 194 2.88 -5.05 30.63
N PHE A 195 1.77 -4.77 29.95
CA PHE A 195 1.18 -3.43 29.89
C PHE A 195 0.20 -3.18 31.03
N PRO A 196 0.20 -1.99 31.67
CA PRO A 196 -0.71 -1.69 32.78
C PRO A 196 -2.20 -1.74 32.41
N THR A 197 -2.53 -1.41 31.17
CA THR A 197 -3.90 -1.37 30.63
C THR A 197 -3.91 -1.80 29.16
N ALA A 198 -5.08 -2.24 28.67
CA ALA A 198 -5.27 -2.58 27.26
C ALA A 198 -5.02 -1.36 26.35
N ASP A 199 -5.45 -0.17 26.77
CA ASP A 199 -5.27 1.05 25.99
C ASP A 199 -3.78 1.38 25.78
N ASN A 200 -2.94 1.18 26.80
CA ASN A 200 -1.49 1.38 26.67
C ASN A 200 -0.88 0.40 25.65
N TYR A 201 -1.32 -0.86 25.66
CA TYR A 201 -0.88 -1.84 24.65
C TYR A 201 -1.26 -1.39 23.23
N TYR A 202 -2.53 -1.03 23.00
CA TYR A 202 -2.97 -0.64 21.65
C TYR A 202 -2.40 0.71 21.20
N ALA A 203 -2.19 1.66 22.11
CA ALA A 203 -1.48 2.90 21.80
C ALA A 203 -0.05 2.62 21.32
N THR A 204 0.70 1.76 22.03
CA THR A 204 2.04 1.33 21.60
C THR A 204 2.00 0.54 20.29
N ALA A 205 1.06 -0.39 20.13
CA ALA A 205 0.92 -1.17 18.90
C ALA A 205 0.58 -0.29 17.68
N LEU A 206 -0.27 0.72 17.85
CA LEU A 206 -0.60 1.69 16.82
C LEU A 206 0.61 2.57 16.49
N HIS A 207 1.38 3.04 17.47
CA HIS A 207 2.63 3.76 17.22
C HIS A 207 3.56 2.97 16.29
N GLU A 208 3.80 1.70 16.61
CA GLU A 208 4.62 0.82 15.76
C GLU A 208 3.97 0.51 14.41
N LEU A 209 2.64 0.43 14.35
CA LEU A 209 1.90 0.34 13.09
C LEU A 209 2.11 1.59 12.23
N GLY A 210 2.24 2.76 12.86
CA GLY A 210 2.64 4.01 12.22
C GLY A 210 3.96 3.85 11.49
N HIS A 211 5.01 3.39 12.17
CA HIS A 211 6.30 3.09 11.54
C HIS A 211 6.19 2.02 10.45
N TRP A 212 5.40 0.97 10.71
CA TRP A 212 5.13 -0.07 9.74
C TRP A 212 4.58 0.53 8.44
N THR A 213 3.63 1.48 8.46
CA THR A 213 3.13 2.09 7.20
C THR A 213 4.22 2.72 6.32
N GLY A 214 5.40 3.02 6.86
CA GLY A 214 6.52 3.65 6.15
C GLY A 214 7.30 2.73 5.20
N HIS A 215 7.10 1.41 5.23
CA HIS A 215 7.81 0.49 4.34
C HIS A 215 7.58 0.76 2.85
N SER A 216 8.53 0.34 2.02
CA SER A 216 8.56 0.60 0.57
C SER A 216 7.38 -0.01 -0.21
N SER A 217 6.73 -1.03 0.34
CA SER A 217 5.50 -1.60 -0.23
C SER A 217 4.22 -0.84 0.12
N ARG A 218 4.30 0.19 0.98
CA ARG A 218 3.16 0.91 1.57
C ARG A 218 3.22 2.41 1.26
N LEU A 219 3.53 3.26 2.25
CA LEU A 219 3.65 4.71 2.05
C LEU A 219 5.07 5.14 1.62
N ASP A 220 6.02 4.20 1.51
CA ASP A 220 7.37 4.40 0.99
C ASP A 220 8.05 5.66 1.55
N ARG A 221 8.04 5.75 2.89
CA ARG A 221 8.73 6.82 3.61
C ARG A 221 10.19 6.42 3.81
N ASP A 222 11.07 7.41 3.93
CA ASP A 222 12.49 7.17 4.17
C ASP A 222 12.70 6.71 5.62
N MET A 223 12.76 5.37 5.80
CA MET A 223 12.99 4.71 7.08
C MET A 223 14.46 4.30 7.28
N ALA A 224 15.34 4.54 6.29
CA ALA A 224 16.71 4.02 6.25
C ALA A 224 17.67 4.93 7.02
N HIS A 225 17.38 5.13 8.30
CA HIS A 225 18.11 6.07 9.15
C HIS A 225 18.57 5.36 10.45
N PRO A 226 19.85 5.47 10.84
CA PRO A 226 20.33 4.89 12.10
C PRO A 226 19.55 5.43 13.30
N PHE A 227 19.34 4.58 14.31
CA PHE A 227 18.73 4.97 15.57
C PHE A 227 19.42 6.22 16.16
N GLY A 228 18.63 7.22 16.57
CA GLY A 228 19.14 8.49 17.12
C GLY A 228 19.68 9.49 16.08
N SER A 229 19.63 9.18 14.78
CA SER A 229 19.96 10.15 13.73
C SER A 229 18.85 11.19 13.51
N GLU A 230 19.16 12.29 12.82
CA GLU A 230 18.17 13.33 12.50
C GLU A 230 17.03 12.79 11.61
N GLY A 231 17.35 11.94 10.63
CA GLY A 231 16.34 11.29 9.78
C GLY A 231 15.42 10.37 10.58
N TYR A 232 15.98 9.63 11.55
CA TYR A 232 15.21 8.79 12.47
C TYR A 232 14.28 9.65 13.34
N ALA A 233 14.77 10.77 13.89
CA ALA A 233 13.94 11.68 14.68
C ALA A 233 12.78 12.31 13.88
N LYS A 234 12.96 12.57 12.58
CA LYS A 234 11.87 13.04 11.70
C LYS A 234 10.78 11.99 11.50
N GLU A 235 11.15 10.72 11.47
CA GLU A 235 10.18 9.62 11.39
C GLU A 235 9.46 9.41 12.73
N GLU A 236 10.16 9.47 13.85
CA GLU A 236 9.54 9.47 15.19
C GLU A 236 8.53 10.62 15.33
N LEU A 237 8.85 11.83 14.86
CA LEU A 237 7.92 12.96 14.89
C LEU A 237 6.63 12.68 14.11
N LYS A 238 6.72 11.95 12.98
CA LYS A 238 5.56 11.55 12.18
C LYS A 238 4.74 10.49 12.90
N ALA A 239 5.38 9.48 13.47
CA ALA A 239 4.72 8.41 14.22
C ALA A 239 4.03 8.95 15.48
N GLU A 240 4.62 9.90 16.18
CA GLU A 240 4.01 10.60 17.32
C GLU A 240 2.77 11.40 16.92
N CYS A 241 2.87 12.21 15.86
CA CYS A 241 1.71 12.95 15.34
C CYS A 241 0.60 12.00 14.86
N PHE A 242 0.96 10.84 14.30
CA PHE A 242 0.01 9.82 13.89
C PHE A 242 -0.67 9.16 15.08
N SER A 243 0.10 8.79 16.12
CA SER A 243 -0.41 8.18 17.35
C SER A 243 -1.42 9.10 18.04
N LEU A 244 -1.12 10.40 18.11
CA LEU A 244 -2.06 11.41 18.60
C LEU A 244 -3.39 11.43 17.80
N ILE A 245 -3.32 11.36 16.46
CA ILE A 245 -4.51 11.37 15.60
C ILE A 245 -5.33 10.08 15.78
N MET A 246 -4.67 8.92 15.85
CA MET A 246 -5.35 7.63 16.01
C MET A 246 -5.93 7.46 17.42
N GLY A 247 -5.25 7.98 18.44
CA GLY A 247 -5.72 7.99 19.82
C GLY A 247 -7.05 8.73 19.97
N ASP A 248 -7.22 9.87 19.29
CA ASP A 248 -8.48 10.62 19.22
C ASP A 248 -9.56 9.86 18.45
N GLU A 249 -9.21 9.35 17.26
CA GLU A 249 -10.16 8.70 16.34
C GLU A 249 -10.73 7.39 16.92
N LEU A 250 -9.92 6.66 17.68
CA LEU A 250 -10.30 5.37 18.29
C LEU A 250 -10.74 5.51 19.76
N GLY A 251 -10.47 6.64 20.41
CA GLY A 251 -10.82 6.88 21.81
C GLY A 251 -9.90 6.19 22.83
N ILE A 252 -8.71 5.75 22.39
CA ILE A 252 -7.73 4.99 23.19
C ILE A 252 -6.76 5.91 23.96
N GLY A 253 -6.78 7.22 23.66
CA GLY A 253 -5.86 8.17 24.27
C GLY A 253 -4.46 8.16 23.64
N HIS A 254 -3.52 8.90 24.23
CA HIS A 254 -2.13 9.02 23.77
C HIS A 254 -1.19 9.17 24.96
N ASP A 255 -0.22 8.27 25.08
CA ASP A 255 0.81 8.30 26.13
C ASP A 255 2.21 8.55 25.51
N PRO A 256 2.86 9.68 25.81
CA PRO A 256 4.15 10.05 25.25
C PRO A 256 5.37 9.57 26.05
N GLU A 257 5.22 8.86 27.18
CA GLU A 257 6.32 8.59 28.14
C GLU A 257 7.56 7.88 27.55
N GLN A 258 7.45 7.22 26.39
CA GLN A 258 8.56 6.50 25.75
C GLN A 258 9.47 7.36 24.83
N HIS A 259 9.13 8.63 24.55
CA HIS A 259 9.76 9.40 23.45
C HIS A 259 10.55 10.67 23.87
N ALA A 260 10.79 10.87 25.17
CA ALA A 260 11.55 12.03 25.69
C ALA A 260 12.99 12.15 25.11
N ALA A 261 13.59 11.03 24.69
CA ALA A 261 14.94 10.97 24.13
C ALA A 261 15.09 11.73 22.79
N TYR A 262 14.00 11.97 22.05
CA TYR A 262 14.04 12.55 20.71
C TYR A 262 13.74 14.04 20.66
N VAL A 263 13.27 14.62 21.78
CA VAL A 263 12.83 16.03 21.85
C VAL A 263 13.93 17.00 21.39
N GLY A 264 15.18 16.75 21.79
CA GLY A 264 16.33 17.56 21.34
C GLY A 264 16.55 17.51 19.82
N SER A 265 16.36 16.34 19.21
CA SER A 265 16.47 16.14 17.76
C SER A 265 15.30 16.74 17.00
N TRP A 266 14.08 16.69 17.54
CA TRP A 266 12.91 17.37 16.96
C TRP A 266 13.07 18.89 16.98
N ILE A 267 13.51 19.46 18.10
CA ILE A 267 13.79 20.89 18.20
C ILE A 267 14.79 21.30 17.12
N LYS A 268 15.89 20.55 16.98
CA LYS A 268 16.89 20.83 15.95
C LYS A 268 16.31 20.72 14.53
N ALA A 269 15.55 19.67 14.23
CA ALA A 269 14.94 19.48 12.92
C ALA A 269 13.98 20.63 12.54
N LEU A 270 13.19 21.14 13.50
CA LEU A 270 12.29 22.28 13.29
C LEU A 270 13.02 23.63 13.22
N GLN A 271 14.19 23.75 13.87
CA GLN A 271 15.05 24.93 13.76
C GLN A 271 15.74 24.99 12.39
N ASP A 272 16.22 23.84 11.90
CA ASP A 272 16.91 23.72 10.62
C ASP A 272 15.94 23.83 9.43
N ASP A 273 14.73 23.27 9.55
CA ASP A 273 13.66 23.39 8.55
C ASP A 273 12.27 23.55 9.20
N PRO A 274 11.76 24.78 9.36
CA PRO A 274 10.44 25.05 9.91
C PRO A 274 9.26 24.44 9.11
N LEU A 275 9.46 24.04 7.84
CA LEU A 275 8.43 23.34 7.07
C LEU A 275 8.31 21.87 7.45
N GLU A 276 9.26 21.32 8.21
CA GLU A 276 9.25 19.90 8.56
C GLU A 276 8.01 19.52 9.36
N ILE A 277 7.51 20.38 10.26
CA ILE A 277 6.24 20.11 10.97
C ILE A 277 5.04 20.00 10.03
N PHE A 278 5.03 20.75 8.93
CA PHE A 278 3.96 20.69 7.92
C PHE A 278 4.02 19.38 7.15
N ARG A 279 5.24 18.89 6.86
CA ARG A 279 5.44 17.59 6.21
C ARG A 279 5.10 16.45 7.16
N ALA A 280 5.59 16.51 8.39
CA ALA A 280 5.38 15.48 9.39
C ALA A 280 3.89 15.28 9.70
N THR A 281 3.16 16.37 9.94
CA THR A 281 1.71 16.32 10.18
C THR A 281 0.91 15.93 8.93
N SER A 282 1.38 16.26 7.73
CA SER A 282 0.78 15.81 6.46
C SER A 282 0.99 14.31 6.24
N ASP A 283 2.17 13.78 6.59
CA ASP A 283 2.45 12.35 6.51
C ASP A 283 1.65 11.58 7.58
N ALA A 284 1.52 12.10 8.80
CA ALA A 284 0.67 11.54 9.85
C ALA A 284 -0.80 11.42 9.40
N GLU A 285 -1.33 12.40 8.67
CA GLU A 285 -2.67 12.32 8.07
C GLU A 285 -2.76 11.25 6.96
N LYS A 286 -1.70 11.06 6.17
CA LYS A 286 -1.68 9.97 5.17
C LYS A 286 -1.62 8.61 5.86
N MET A 287 -0.87 8.50 6.95
CA MET A 287 -0.77 7.30 7.78
C MET A 287 -2.14 6.93 8.36
N SER A 288 -2.86 7.88 8.97
CA SER A 288 -4.20 7.65 9.51
C SER A 288 -5.20 7.25 8.42
N ASN A 289 -5.23 7.96 7.29
CA ASN A 289 -6.09 7.58 6.17
C ASN A 289 -5.76 6.18 5.61
N TYR A 290 -4.48 5.81 5.55
CA TYR A 290 -4.06 4.49 5.07
C TYR A 290 -4.49 3.37 6.02
N VAL A 291 -4.32 3.58 7.33
CA VAL A 291 -4.69 2.60 8.37
C VAL A 291 -6.21 2.45 8.47
N LEU A 292 -6.95 3.56 8.47
CA LEU A 292 -8.43 3.54 8.50
C LEU A 292 -9.04 2.97 7.21
N ALA A 293 -8.31 2.99 6.09
CA ALA A 293 -8.78 2.36 4.85
C ALA A 293 -8.88 0.83 4.98
N PHE A 294 -8.18 0.19 5.92
CA PHE A 294 -8.35 -1.25 6.19
C PHE A 294 -9.74 -1.56 6.75
N GLU A 295 -10.26 -0.69 7.62
CA GLU A 295 -11.62 -0.77 8.14
C GLU A 295 -12.64 -0.62 7.00
N GLN A 296 -12.47 0.40 6.14
CA GLN A 296 -13.37 0.65 5.00
C GLN A 296 -13.34 -0.44 3.93
N LYS A 297 -12.15 -1.02 3.68
CA LYS A 297 -11.97 -2.08 2.69
C LYS A 297 -12.60 -3.39 3.16
N LEU A 298 -12.54 -3.71 4.46
CA LEU A 298 -13.25 -4.86 5.03
C LEU A 298 -14.76 -4.70 4.91
N VAL A 299 -15.29 -3.52 5.19
CA VAL A 299 -16.72 -3.21 4.98
C VAL A 299 -17.09 -3.37 3.49
N GLN A 300 -16.28 -2.84 2.57
CA GLN A 300 -16.53 -3.00 1.13
C GLN A 300 -16.32 -4.42 0.59
N GLU A 301 -15.37 -5.20 1.11
CA GLU A 301 -15.14 -6.59 0.71
C GLU A 301 -16.24 -7.50 1.27
N GLN A 302 -16.78 -7.18 2.46
CA GLN A 302 -17.99 -7.81 2.99
C GLN A 302 -19.21 -7.47 2.12
N ASP A 303 -19.41 -6.19 1.78
CA ASP A 303 -20.48 -5.73 0.87
C ASP A 303 -20.34 -6.33 -0.54
N GLN A 304 -19.12 -6.43 -1.09
CA GLN A 304 -18.86 -7.00 -2.43
C GLN A 304 -18.95 -8.52 -2.44
N ALA A 305 -18.53 -9.22 -1.39
CA ALA A 305 -18.73 -10.67 -1.27
C ALA A 305 -20.23 -11.00 -1.12
N GLN A 306 -20.99 -10.12 -0.47
CA GLN A 306 -22.44 -10.21 -0.36
C GLN A 306 -23.11 -9.92 -1.71
N THR A 307 -22.64 -8.92 -2.45
CA THR A 307 -23.14 -8.59 -3.81
C THR A 307 -22.80 -9.67 -4.84
N GLN A 308 -21.59 -10.23 -4.81
CA GLN A 308 -21.16 -11.30 -5.73
C GLN A 308 -21.85 -12.65 -5.42
N LYS A 309 -22.25 -12.90 -4.17
CA LYS A 309 -23.10 -14.06 -3.83
C LYS A 309 -24.54 -13.89 -4.32
N LEU A 310 -25.06 -12.66 -4.38
CA LEU A 310 -26.38 -12.34 -4.94
C LEU A 310 -26.42 -12.45 -6.48
N GLU A 311 -25.32 -12.13 -7.17
CA GLU A 311 -25.25 -12.16 -8.65
C GLU A 311 -24.94 -13.57 -9.23
N ALA A 312 -24.54 -14.54 -8.41
CA ALA A 312 -24.13 -15.88 -8.86
C ALA A 312 -25.25 -16.95 -8.84
N ALA A 313 -26.50 -16.59 -8.50
CA ALA A 313 -27.64 -17.50 -8.54
C ALA A 313 -28.19 -17.66 -9.98
N PRO A 314 -28.61 -18.86 -10.42
CA PRO A 314 -29.06 -19.07 -11.80
C PRO A 314 -30.36 -18.32 -12.12
N GLU A 315 -30.43 -17.72 -13.32
CA GLU A 315 -31.63 -17.10 -13.89
C GLU A 315 -32.77 -18.11 -14.08
N GLN A 316 -33.57 -18.35 -13.04
CA GLN A 316 -34.94 -18.84 -13.17
C GLN A 316 -35.80 -18.30 -12.02
N THR A 317 -36.17 -17.02 -12.09
CA THR A 317 -37.48 -16.49 -11.66
C THR A 317 -37.49 -14.96 -11.83
N GLN A 318 -38.05 -14.49 -12.95
CA GLN A 318 -38.67 -13.17 -12.97
C GLN A 318 -40.16 -13.37 -12.65
N GLU A 319 -40.69 -12.46 -11.82
CA GLU A 319 -42.09 -12.28 -11.41
C GLU A 319 -42.58 -13.09 -10.17
N ALA A 320 -42.09 -12.70 -8.99
CA ALA A 320 -42.89 -12.52 -7.76
C ALA A 320 -42.01 -11.85 -6.69
N GLY A 321 -42.60 -11.06 -5.78
CA GLY A 321 -41.90 -10.18 -4.84
C GLY A 321 -40.75 -10.82 -4.04
N MET A 322 -39.75 -9.98 -3.75
CA MET A 322 -38.52 -10.30 -3.03
C MET A 322 -38.82 -10.82 -1.61
N GLN A 323 -38.87 -12.14 -1.44
CA GLN A 323 -38.77 -12.83 -0.16
C GLN A 323 -37.82 -14.03 -0.33
N LEU A 324 -36.66 -13.98 0.32
CA LEU A 324 -35.77 -15.14 0.48
C LEU A 324 -36.45 -16.14 1.42
N PRO A 325 -36.54 -17.44 1.10
CA PRO A 325 -37.17 -18.41 1.99
C PRO A 325 -36.28 -18.63 3.24
N THR A 326 -36.75 -18.20 4.41
CA THR A 326 -36.13 -18.49 5.71
C THR A 326 -36.50 -19.89 6.16
N ASN A 327 -35.54 -20.81 6.22
CA ASN A 327 -35.76 -22.20 6.66
C ASN A 327 -35.82 -22.32 8.21
N ASN A 328 -36.51 -21.39 8.86
CA ASN A 328 -36.58 -21.26 10.32
C ASN A 328 -37.20 -22.48 10.99
N GLN A 329 -38.22 -23.03 10.36
CA GLN A 329 -38.96 -24.17 10.87
C GLN A 329 -38.09 -25.43 10.94
N GLN A 330 -37.24 -25.67 9.95
CA GLN A 330 -36.33 -26.81 9.96
C GLN A 330 -35.26 -26.71 11.06
N MET A 331 -34.69 -25.52 11.28
CA MET A 331 -33.71 -25.30 12.35
C MET A 331 -34.35 -25.43 13.74
N ARG A 332 -35.56 -24.88 13.90
CA ARG A 332 -36.37 -25.05 15.11
C ARG A 332 -36.62 -26.52 15.42
N ASP A 333 -37.11 -27.28 14.44
CA ASP A 333 -37.43 -28.69 14.61
C ASP A 333 -36.17 -29.51 14.93
N GLN A 334 -35.04 -29.19 14.28
CA GLN A 334 -33.75 -29.83 14.57
C GLN A 334 -33.28 -29.58 16.00
N LEU A 335 -33.37 -28.34 16.50
CA LEU A 335 -32.95 -27.99 17.87
C LEU A 335 -33.86 -28.63 18.92
N LEU A 336 -35.18 -28.61 18.71
CA LEU A 336 -36.15 -29.21 19.63
C LEU A 336 -36.08 -30.74 19.62
N SER A 337 -35.75 -31.38 18.50
CA SER A 337 -35.59 -32.84 18.40
C SER A 337 -34.36 -33.38 19.14
N ALA A 338 -33.39 -32.52 19.45
CA ALA A 338 -32.19 -32.88 20.20
C ALA A 338 -32.41 -32.89 21.73
N LEU A 339 -33.58 -32.42 22.19
CA LEU A 339 -33.95 -32.35 23.61
C LEU A 339 -34.85 -33.52 24.01
N SER A 340 -34.98 -33.76 25.33
CA SER A 340 -35.97 -34.69 25.82
C SER A 340 -37.39 -34.19 25.50
N GLN A 341 -38.36 -35.11 25.43
CA GLN A 341 -39.75 -34.74 25.16
C GLN A 341 -40.31 -33.81 26.25
N GLU A 342 -39.85 -33.96 27.49
CA GLU A 342 -40.24 -33.14 28.63
C GLU A 342 -39.64 -31.72 28.51
N ASP A 343 -38.35 -31.59 28.22
CA ASP A 343 -37.68 -30.29 28.07
C ASP A 343 -38.21 -29.51 26.86
N SER A 344 -38.46 -30.21 25.74
CA SER A 344 -39.03 -29.59 24.53
C SER A 344 -40.45 -29.05 24.79
N GLN A 345 -41.28 -29.79 25.53
CA GLN A 345 -42.60 -29.31 25.94
C GLN A 345 -42.49 -28.13 26.90
N ALA A 346 -41.58 -28.20 27.87
CA ALA A 346 -41.35 -27.17 28.85
C ALA A 346 -40.93 -25.83 28.22
N ILE A 347 -39.94 -25.87 27.33
CA ILE A 347 -39.46 -24.70 26.59
C ILE A 347 -40.56 -24.07 25.74
N ASN A 348 -41.34 -24.88 25.01
CA ASN A 348 -42.42 -24.35 24.19
C ASN A 348 -43.52 -23.69 25.04
N GLN A 349 -43.83 -24.24 26.22
CA GLN A 349 -44.82 -23.65 27.14
C GLN A 349 -44.34 -22.29 27.67
N VAL A 350 -43.11 -22.20 28.18
CA VAL A 350 -42.58 -20.93 28.71
C VAL A 350 -42.40 -19.88 27.61
N ALA A 351 -41.93 -20.28 26.42
CA ALA A 351 -41.78 -19.36 25.28
C ALA A 351 -43.13 -18.82 24.77
N ASN A 352 -44.19 -19.64 24.80
CA ASN A 352 -45.54 -19.20 24.46
C ASN A 352 -46.09 -18.23 25.51
N GLU A 353 -45.89 -18.51 26.80
CA GLU A 353 -46.36 -17.62 27.87
C GLU A 353 -45.61 -16.28 27.85
N ARG A 354 -44.31 -16.27 27.53
CA ARG A 354 -43.54 -15.04 27.31
C ARG A 354 -44.08 -14.20 26.15
N ARG A 355 -44.50 -14.84 25.04
CA ARG A 355 -45.17 -14.14 23.92
C ARG A 355 -46.48 -13.52 24.34
N ARG A 356 -47.29 -14.25 25.12
CA ARG A 356 -48.56 -13.76 25.66
C ARG A 356 -48.33 -12.58 26.61
N LEU A 357 -47.27 -12.60 27.41
CA LEU A 357 -46.88 -11.49 28.28
C LEU A 357 -46.51 -10.25 27.45
N ALA A 358 -45.67 -10.40 26.43
CA ALA A 358 -45.29 -9.30 25.54
C ALA A 358 -46.48 -8.73 24.75
N ALA A 359 -47.48 -9.56 24.44
CA ALA A 359 -48.73 -9.15 23.80
C ALA A 359 -49.75 -8.53 24.79
N GLY A 360 -49.49 -8.56 26.10
CA GLY A 360 -50.41 -8.10 27.14
C GLY A 360 -51.61 -9.02 27.39
N GLU A 361 -51.53 -10.29 26.98
CA GLU A 361 -52.58 -11.31 27.12
C GLU A 361 -52.52 -12.09 28.45
N THR A 362 -51.41 -11.96 29.19
CA THR A 362 -51.19 -12.57 30.52
C THR A 362 -50.44 -11.56 31.40
N ASP A 363 -50.38 -11.79 32.71
CA ASP A 363 -49.66 -10.93 33.65
C ASP A 363 -48.29 -11.51 34.05
N ALA A 364 -47.45 -10.66 34.66
CA ALA A 364 -46.10 -11.03 35.10
C ALA A 364 -46.09 -12.24 36.03
N GLN A 365 -47.09 -12.34 36.91
CA GLN A 365 -47.19 -13.41 37.89
C GLN A 365 -47.48 -14.77 37.23
N ALA A 366 -48.32 -14.79 36.20
CA ALA A 366 -48.61 -16.00 35.42
C ALA A 366 -47.40 -16.53 34.65
N PHE A 367 -46.58 -15.64 34.07
CA PHE A 367 -45.34 -16.02 33.40
C PHE A 367 -44.32 -16.61 34.38
N GLU A 368 -44.08 -15.92 35.50
CA GLU A 368 -43.17 -16.38 36.56
C GLU A 368 -43.62 -17.73 37.15
N GLU A 369 -44.92 -17.92 37.40
CA GLU A 369 -45.46 -19.18 37.90
C GLU A 369 -45.31 -20.32 36.87
N THR A 370 -45.52 -20.04 35.58
CA THR A 370 -45.30 -21.01 34.51
C THR A 370 -43.84 -21.43 34.41
N ALA A 371 -42.90 -20.48 34.45
CA ALA A 371 -41.47 -20.77 34.45
C ALA A 371 -41.08 -21.63 35.67
N ARG A 372 -41.56 -21.29 36.87
CA ARG A 372 -41.30 -22.06 38.10
C ARG A 372 -41.85 -23.48 38.03
N GLN A 373 -43.08 -23.66 37.55
CA GLN A 373 -43.72 -24.98 37.50
C GLN A 373 -43.08 -25.90 36.47
N VAL A 374 -42.63 -25.35 35.34
CA VAL A 374 -42.28 -26.12 34.14
C VAL A 374 -40.76 -26.24 33.94
N LEU A 375 -39.98 -25.22 34.31
CA LEU A 375 -38.51 -25.24 34.29
C LEU A 375 -37.89 -25.49 35.68
N GLY A 376 -38.68 -25.35 36.75
CA GLY A 376 -38.22 -25.61 38.13
C GLY A 376 -37.52 -24.43 38.81
N PHE A 377 -37.46 -23.26 38.17
CA PHE A 377 -36.84 -22.03 38.70
C PHE A 377 -37.57 -20.79 38.20
N ASP A 378 -37.35 -19.66 38.87
CA ASP A 378 -37.98 -18.38 38.54
C ASP A 378 -37.25 -17.67 37.40
N LEU A 379 -38.00 -17.22 36.40
CA LEU A 379 -37.53 -16.28 35.39
C LEU A 379 -38.28 -14.95 35.54
N PRO A 380 -37.58 -13.81 35.64
CA PRO A 380 -38.25 -12.53 35.85
C PRO A 380 -39.10 -12.13 34.65
N ALA A 381 -40.26 -11.51 34.90
CA ALA A 381 -41.18 -11.09 33.84
C ALA A 381 -40.58 -10.06 32.86
N ASP A 382 -39.61 -9.26 33.30
CA ASP A 382 -38.84 -8.29 32.51
C ASP A 382 -37.49 -8.85 32.04
N TRP A 383 -37.36 -10.18 31.92
CA TRP A 383 -36.17 -10.81 31.36
C TRP A 383 -35.98 -10.40 29.89
N ASN A 384 -34.82 -9.85 29.55
CA ASN A 384 -34.50 -9.35 28.22
C ASN A 384 -33.99 -10.43 27.25
N GLY A 385 -33.88 -11.69 27.69
CA GLY A 385 -33.37 -12.81 26.90
C GLY A 385 -31.88 -13.11 27.08
N ALA A 386 -31.11 -12.22 27.72
CA ALA A 386 -29.70 -12.46 28.00
C ALA A 386 -29.50 -13.34 29.24
N VAL A 387 -28.51 -14.23 29.14
CA VAL A 387 -28.13 -15.20 30.17
C VAL A 387 -26.63 -15.16 30.37
N GLN A 388 -26.19 -15.21 31.63
CA GLN A 388 -24.78 -15.25 32.02
C GLN A 388 -24.51 -16.50 32.86
N VAL A 389 -23.39 -17.17 32.57
CA VAL A 389 -22.85 -18.28 33.37
C VAL A 389 -21.60 -17.78 34.11
N GLN A 390 -21.50 -18.04 35.42
CA GLN A 390 -20.37 -17.59 36.23
C GLN A 390 -19.93 -18.66 37.24
N GLY A 391 -18.62 -18.93 37.28
CA GLY A 391 -18.01 -19.75 38.31
C GLY A 391 -17.88 -18.97 39.62
N ASN A 392 -18.40 -19.54 40.70
CA ASN A 392 -18.58 -18.91 42.00
C ASN A 392 -17.92 -19.70 43.13
N VAL A 393 -17.55 -19.01 44.20
CA VAL A 393 -17.09 -19.60 45.47
C VAL A 393 -17.82 -18.98 46.64
N VAL A 394 -18.04 -19.78 47.71
CA VAL A 394 -18.59 -19.26 48.95
C VAL A 394 -17.44 -18.78 49.85
N ILE A 395 -17.55 -17.55 50.36
CA ILE A 395 -16.61 -16.95 51.29
C ILE A 395 -17.34 -16.68 52.60
N GLU A 396 -16.76 -17.14 53.71
CA GLU A 396 -17.29 -16.88 55.05
C GLU A 396 -16.50 -15.74 55.67
N ASP A 397 -17.16 -14.61 55.95
CA ASP A 397 -16.59 -13.46 56.66
C ASP A 397 -17.51 -13.05 57.80
N GLY A 398 -16.96 -12.93 59.01
CA GLY A 398 -17.73 -12.56 60.20
C GLY A 398 -18.85 -13.53 60.63
N GLY A 399 -18.94 -14.73 60.05
CA GLY A 399 -20.03 -15.70 60.28
C GLY A 399 -21.21 -15.57 59.30
N GLU A 400 -21.09 -14.73 58.28
CA GLU A 400 -22.01 -14.64 57.15
C GLU A 400 -21.33 -15.19 55.88
N GLN A 401 -22.11 -15.88 55.03
CA GLN A 401 -21.63 -16.47 53.79
C GLN A 401 -21.98 -15.55 52.60
N PHE A 402 -20.95 -15.18 51.83
CA PHE A 402 -21.05 -14.38 50.62
C PHE A 402 -20.69 -15.25 49.41
N VAL A 403 -21.34 -15.02 48.28
CA VAL A 403 -20.91 -15.61 47.01
C VAL A 403 -20.13 -14.58 46.24
N GLU A 404 -18.90 -14.92 45.87
CA GLU A 404 -18.02 -14.10 45.04
C GLU A 404 -17.63 -14.85 43.76
N PRO A 405 -17.35 -14.14 42.65
CA PRO A 405 -16.81 -14.75 41.45
C PRO A 405 -15.46 -15.41 41.75
N ALA A 406 -15.30 -16.68 41.38
CA ALA A 406 -14.10 -17.47 41.71
C ALA A 406 -12.79 -16.80 41.20
N HIS A 407 -12.86 -16.19 40.02
CA HIS A 407 -11.75 -15.45 39.40
C HIS A 407 -11.36 -14.19 40.18
N ALA A 408 -12.32 -13.49 40.80
CA ALA A 408 -12.07 -12.24 41.53
C ALA A 408 -11.22 -12.47 42.80
N VAL A 409 -11.27 -13.69 43.33
CA VAL A 409 -10.53 -14.10 44.53
C VAL A 409 -9.43 -15.13 44.25
N GLY A 410 -9.14 -15.41 42.98
CA GLY A 410 -8.06 -16.32 42.56
C GLY A 410 -8.25 -17.78 42.99
N ARG A 411 -9.50 -18.26 43.04
CA ARG A 411 -9.86 -19.63 43.42
C ARG A 411 -10.53 -20.37 42.25
N GLU A 412 -10.47 -21.70 42.28
CA GLU A 412 -11.26 -22.54 41.37
C GLU A 412 -12.75 -22.47 41.75
N PRO A 413 -13.68 -22.48 40.77
CA PRO A 413 -15.11 -22.47 41.05
C PRO A 413 -15.57 -23.65 41.90
N GLU A 414 -16.31 -23.38 42.98
CA GLU A 414 -16.97 -24.39 43.79
C GLU A 414 -18.30 -24.83 43.17
N PHE A 415 -18.98 -23.90 42.49
CA PHE A 415 -20.20 -24.14 41.72
C PHE A 415 -20.33 -23.09 40.59
N TRP A 416 -21.31 -23.29 39.70
CA TRP A 416 -21.57 -22.45 38.55
C TRP A 416 -22.99 -21.87 38.62
N GLY A 417 -23.09 -20.55 38.76
CA GLY A 417 -24.36 -19.84 38.77
C GLY A 417 -24.81 -19.45 37.37
N VAL A 418 -26.11 -19.61 37.09
CA VAL A 418 -26.77 -19.10 35.88
C VAL A 418 -27.61 -17.89 36.26
N TYR A 419 -27.50 -16.82 35.49
CA TYR A 419 -28.16 -15.54 35.75
C TYR A 419 -28.96 -15.07 34.54
N ALA A 420 -30.18 -14.59 34.77
CA ALA A 420 -31.05 -13.97 33.76
C ALA A 420 -30.99 -12.44 33.89
N GLN A 421 -30.86 -11.73 32.77
CA GLN A 421 -30.74 -10.26 32.81
C GLN A 421 -32.10 -9.56 32.63
N HIS A 422 -32.42 -8.65 33.52
CA HIS A 422 -33.56 -7.75 33.42
C HIS A 422 -33.36 -6.71 32.30
N GLU A 423 -34.43 -6.08 31.82
CA GLU A 423 -34.36 -4.95 30.88
C GLU A 423 -33.50 -3.77 31.38
N ASN A 424 -33.44 -3.56 32.70
CA ASN A 424 -32.62 -2.52 33.32
C ASN A 424 -31.12 -2.89 33.42
N GLY A 425 -30.73 -4.07 32.95
CA GLY A 425 -29.35 -4.57 32.94
C GLY A 425 -28.92 -5.32 34.20
N MET A 426 -29.75 -5.39 35.25
CA MET A 426 -29.48 -6.17 36.45
C MET A 426 -29.58 -7.66 36.19
N HIS A 427 -28.83 -8.46 36.94
CA HIS A 427 -28.83 -9.92 36.82
C HIS A 427 -29.57 -10.55 38.00
N GLN A 428 -30.57 -11.38 37.71
CA GLN A 428 -31.24 -12.24 38.68
C GLN A 428 -30.62 -13.63 38.67
N TRP A 429 -30.39 -14.17 39.86
CA TRP A 429 -29.92 -15.53 40.06
C TRP A 429 -31.00 -16.54 39.68
N VAL A 430 -30.66 -17.51 38.81
CA VAL A 430 -31.60 -18.52 38.31
C VAL A 430 -31.35 -19.89 38.94
N ALA A 431 -30.11 -20.39 38.87
CA ALA A 431 -29.78 -21.73 39.37
C ALA A 431 -28.28 -21.90 39.67
N ASP A 432 -27.98 -22.86 40.57
CA ASP A 432 -26.61 -23.31 40.90
C ASP A 432 -26.37 -24.71 40.41
N LEU A 433 -25.26 -24.89 39.69
CA LEU A 433 -24.91 -26.15 39.05
C LEU A 433 -23.49 -26.57 39.40
N ASN A 434 -23.29 -27.88 39.51
CA ASN A 434 -22.05 -28.45 40.03
C ASN A 434 -20.95 -28.54 38.97
N SER A 435 -21.24 -28.20 37.71
CA SER A 435 -20.26 -28.14 36.64
C SER A 435 -20.61 -27.08 35.60
N GLN A 436 -19.57 -26.57 34.94
CA GLN A 436 -19.70 -25.60 33.86
C GLN A 436 -20.59 -26.13 32.73
N ASN A 437 -20.41 -27.40 32.35
CA ASN A 437 -21.19 -28.01 31.28
C ASN A 437 -22.70 -28.02 31.59
N GLN A 438 -23.09 -28.30 32.84
CA GLN A 438 -24.49 -28.24 33.24
C GLN A 438 -25.03 -26.80 33.15
N ALA A 439 -24.23 -25.80 33.53
CA ALA A 439 -24.61 -24.40 33.44
C ALA A 439 -24.73 -23.90 31.99
N ASP A 440 -23.83 -24.34 31.12
CA ASP A 440 -23.88 -24.05 29.69
C ASP A 440 -25.07 -24.73 29.01
N GLU A 441 -25.42 -25.97 29.41
CA GLU A 441 -26.64 -26.66 28.97
C GLU A 441 -27.89 -25.87 29.36
N LEU A 442 -28.00 -25.43 30.62
CA LEU A 442 -29.13 -24.63 31.08
C LEU A 442 -29.22 -23.26 30.36
N ALA A 443 -28.08 -22.60 30.15
CA ALA A 443 -28.03 -21.34 29.41
C ALA A 443 -28.48 -21.51 27.95
N ASN A 444 -28.14 -22.65 27.32
CA ASN A 444 -28.61 -22.98 25.97
C ASN A 444 -30.12 -23.23 25.92
N LEU A 445 -30.71 -23.89 26.93
CA LEU A 445 -32.17 -24.08 27.02
C LEU A 445 -32.90 -22.74 27.14
N LEU A 446 -32.39 -21.83 27.96
CA LEU A 446 -32.94 -20.48 28.10
C LEU A 446 -32.78 -19.67 26.81
N GLY A 447 -31.64 -19.76 26.12
CA GLY A 447 -31.47 -19.15 24.80
C GLY A 447 -32.51 -19.65 23.77
N LEU A 448 -32.94 -20.91 23.88
CA LEU A 448 -34.02 -21.44 23.04
C LEU A 448 -35.40 -20.91 23.44
N VAL A 449 -35.68 -20.74 24.74
CA VAL A 449 -36.90 -20.05 25.21
C VAL A 449 -36.97 -18.63 24.62
N ASP A 450 -35.86 -17.89 24.64
CA ASP A 450 -35.79 -16.55 24.04
C ASP A 450 -36.07 -16.58 22.54
N ALA A 451 -35.37 -17.45 21.80
CA ALA A 451 -35.56 -17.59 20.36
C ALA A 451 -37.00 -17.95 19.97
N LEU A 452 -37.65 -18.84 20.72
CA LEU A 452 -39.03 -19.30 20.42
C LEU A 452 -40.11 -18.34 20.92
N SER A 453 -39.75 -17.40 21.80
CA SER A 453 -40.61 -16.28 22.19
C SER A 453 -40.54 -15.12 21.20
N GLU A 454 -39.55 -15.12 20.29
CA GLU A 454 -39.45 -14.09 19.25
C GLU A 454 -40.58 -14.21 18.21
N THR A 455 -41.18 -13.07 17.88
CA THR A 455 -42.30 -12.97 16.91
C THR A 455 -41.84 -12.56 15.54
N ASN A 456 -40.75 -11.79 15.43
CA ASN A 456 -40.15 -11.45 14.16
C ASN A 456 -39.40 -12.66 13.61
N GLU A 457 -39.83 -13.19 12.47
CA GLU A 457 -39.24 -14.40 11.87
C GLU A 457 -37.74 -14.25 11.59
N HIS A 458 -37.25 -13.05 11.25
CA HIS A 458 -35.83 -12.85 10.96
C HIS A 458 -35.00 -12.76 12.25
N GLU A 459 -35.52 -12.12 13.30
CA GLU A 459 -34.86 -12.10 14.61
C GLU A 459 -34.90 -13.49 15.26
N GLN A 460 -35.99 -14.23 15.11
CA GLN A 460 -36.11 -15.62 15.52
C GLN A 460 -35.07 -16.50 14.80
N ALA A 461 -34.86 -16.30 13.49
CA ALA A 461 -33.83 -17.00 12.73
C ALA A 461 -32.43 -16.75 13.29
N ALA A 462 -32.12 -15.49 13.62
CA ALA A 462 -30.85 -15.08 14.18
C ALA A 462 -30.60 -15.70 15.57
N LYS A 463 -31.62 -15.65 16.45
CA LYS A 463 -31.58 -16.25 17.78
C LYS A 463 -31.43 -17.78 17.71
N LEU A 464 -32.19 -18.47 16.86
CA LEU A 464 -32.05 -19.93 16.65
C LEU A 464 -30.67 -20.31 16.09
N SER A 465 -30.12 -19.53 15.16
CA SER A 465 -28.80 -19.79 14.59
C SER A 465 -27.67 -19.61 15.61
N ARG A 466 -27.84 -18.68 16.57
CA ARG A 466 -26.91 -18.52 17.70
C ARG A 466 -26.92 -19.73 18.63
N VAL A 467 -28.11 -20.22 18.99
CA VAL A 467 -28.26 -21.46 19.78
C VAL A 467 -27.62 -22.65 19.07
N ASN A 468 -27.81 -22.79 17.76
CA ASN A 468 -27.19 -23.87 16.98
C ASN A 468 -25.66 -23.76 16.89
N GLU A 469 -25.08 -22.56 16.73
CA GLU A 469 -23.61 -22.39 16.74
C GLU A 469 -22.99 -22.84 18.07
N ILE A 470 -23.61 -22.45 19.19
CA ILE A 470 -23.12 -22.84 20.52
C ILE A 470 -23.22 -24.36 20.69
N ARG A 471 -24.34 -24.97 20.31
CA ARG A 471 -24.49 -26.44 20.33
C ARG A 471 -23.40 -27.15 19.51
N VAL A 472 -23.16 -26.71 18.28
CA VAL A 472 -22.13 -27.30 17.40
C VAL A 472 -20.74 -27.12 18.00
N ARG A 473 -20.43 -25.98 18.62
CA ARG A 473 -19.13 -25.76 19.26
C ARG A 473 -18.93 -26.64 20.50
N LEU A 474 -19.98 -26.90 21.27
CA LEU A 474 -19.90 -27.69 22.51
C LEU A 474 -19.98 -29.20 22.26
N ASP A 475 -20.40 -29.65 21.07
CA ASP A 475 -20.37 -31.07 20.70
C ASP A 475 -18.92 -31.52 20.42
N PRO A 476 -18.37 -32.45 21.21
CA PRO A 476 -16.99 -32.93 21.05
C PRO A 476 -16.76 -33.70 19.73
N ASN A 477 -17.82 -34.02 18.96
CA ASN A 477 -17.72 -34.67 17.66
C ASN A 477 -17.76 -33.70 16.47
N SER A 478 -17.98 -32.41 16.69
CA SER A 478 -18.00 -31.42 15.60
C SER A 478 -16.61 -31.18 15.02
N THR A 479 -16.54 -31.04 13.70
CA THR A 479 -15.30 -30.66 13.00
C THR A 479 -15.13 -29.13 12.93
N ASP A 480 -13.91 -28.66 12.66
CA ASP A 480 -13.64 -27.23 12.42
C ASP A 480 -14.48 -26.66 11.26
N ASP A 481 -14.82 -27.50 10.28
CA ASP A 481 -15.68 -27.15 9.16
C ASP A 481 -17.15 -27.00 9.60
N ASP A 482 -17.65 -27.86 10.50
CA ASP A 482 -19.00 -27.75 11.07
C ASP A 482 -19.16 -26.49 11.92
N ILE A 483 -18.14 -26.16 12.74
CA ILE A 483 -18.11 -24.94 13.55
C ILE A 483 -18.09 -23.69 12.66
N SER A 484 -17.31 -23.74 11.58
CA SER A 484 -17.24 -22.65 10.60
C SER A 484 -18.56 -22.48 9.85
N ALA A 485 -19.21 -23.57 9.44
CA ALA A 485 -20.50 -23.54 8.77
C ALA A 485 -21.62 -22.99 9.68
N ALA A 486 -21.66 -23.39 10.95
CA ALA A 486 -22.63 -22.88 11.92
C ALA A 486 -22.42 -21.38 12.21
N LYS A 487 -21.15 -20.93 12.28
CA LYS A 487 -20.79 -19.52 12.45
C LYS A 487 -21.20 -18.66 11.25
N GLU A 488 -21.03 -19.16 10.03
CA GLU A 488 -21.47 -18.47 8.81
C GLU A 488 -23.00 -18.44 8.69
N ALA A 489 -23.70 -19.50 9.12
CA ALA A 489 -25.16 -19.52 9.19
C ALA A 489 -25.70 -18.46 10.17
N ARG A 490 -25.10 -18.32 11.37
CA ARG A 490 -25.46 -17.25 12.33
C ARG A 490 -25.27 -15.86 11.74
N LYS A 491 -24.10 -15.57 11.16
CA LYS A 491 -23.83 -14.26 10.54
C LYS A 491 -24.83 -13.93 9.45
N THR A 492 -25.21 -14.91 8.65
CA THR A 492 -26.20 -14.73 7.57
C THR A 492 -27.58 -14.42 8.15
N ALA A 493 -28.00 -15.12 9.20
CA ALA A 493 -29.28 -14.89 9.87
C ALA A 493 -29.33 -13.52 10.57
N GLU A 494 -28.26 -13.11 11.26
CA GLU A 494 -28.14 -11.79 11.91
C GLU A 494 -28.11 -10.63 10.91
N ALA A 495 -27.43 -10.81 9.76
CA ALA A 495 -27.46 -9.83 8.67
C ALA A 495 -28.87 -9.70 8.08
N THR A 496 -29.57 -10.83 7.91
CA THR A 496 -30.96 -10.85 7.41
C THR A 496 -31.93 -10.20 8.40
N ALA A 497 -31.74 -10.41 9.70
CA ALA A 497 -32.50 -9.74 10.76
C ALA A 497 -32.29 -8.22 10.74
N THR A 498 -31.02 -7.79 10.68
CA THR A 498 -30.66 -6.35 10.64
C THR A 498 -31.23 -5.64 9.41
N LEU A 499 -31.22 -6.28 8.24
CA LEU A 499 -31.74 -5.68 6.99
C LEU A 499 -33.28 -5.61 6.94
N ASN A 500 -33.95 -6.47 7.71
CA ASN A 500 -35.40 -6.50 7.83
C ASN A 500 -35.90 -5.86 9.14
N ASP A 501 -35.02 -5.15 9.83
CA ASP A 501 -35.37 -4.37 11.00
C ASP A 501 -36.32 -3.23 10.61
N SER A 502 -37.51 -3.25 11.20
CA SER A 502 -38.59 -2.32 10.86
C SER A 502 -38.28 -0.86 11.20
N ASP A 503 -37.37 -0.61 12.15
CA ASP A 503 -36.97 0.72 12.60
C ASP A 503 -35.89 1.29 11.67
N MET A 504 -34.96 0.45 11.20
CA MET A 504 -34.03 0.81 10.13
C MET A 504 -34.77 1.12 8.82
N GLN A 505 -35.74 0.29 8.43
CA GLN A 505 -36.54 0.54 7.22
C GLN A 505 -37.40 1.81 7.32
N ARG A 506 -37.91 2.14 8.51
CA ARG A 506 -38.59 3.43 8.75
C ARG A 506 -37.64 4.62 8.58
N ARG A 507 -36.42 4.55 9.12
CA ARG A 507 -35.41 5.62 8.97
C ARG A 507 -34.99 5.81 7.52
N ILE A 508 -34.85 4.73 6.76
CA ILE A 508 -34.58 4.78 5.32
C ILE A 508 -35.75 5.44 4.59
N ALA A 509 -36.99 5.02 4.86
CA ALA A 509 -38.17 5.60 4.25
C ALA A 509 -38.40 7.08 4.63
N GLU A 510 -38.06 7.48 5.86
CA GLU A 510 -38.10 8.89 6.30
C GLU A 510 -37.02 9.74 5.63
N HIS A 511 -35.82 9.21 5.49
CA HIS A 511 -34.73 9.87 4.79
C HIS A 511 -35.04 10.03 3.28
N GLU A 512 -35.62 9.02 2.65
CA GLU A 512 -36.09 9.08 1.26
C GLU A 512 -37.28 10.04 1.09
N ARG A 513 -38.20 10.12 2.07
CA ARG A 513 -39.26 11.14 2.08
C ARG A 513 -38.71 12.55 2.25
N GLN A 514 -37.70 12.75 3.08
CA GLN A 514 -37.04 14.06 3.25
C GLN A 514 -36.32 14.50 1.98
N GLN A 515 -35.65 13.57 1.28
CA GLN A 515 -35.06 13.84 -0.04
C GLN A 515 -36.12 14.10 -1.11
N ALA A 516 -37.20 13.31 -1.16
CA ALA A 516 -38.30 13.51 -2.11
C ALA A 516 -39.05 14.84 -1.88
N GLN A 517 -39.14 15.30 -0.63
CA GLN A 517 -39.72 16.61 -0.29
C GLN A 517 -38.80 17.77 -0.69
N GLN A 518 -37.47 17.64 -0.49
CA GLN A 518 -36.49 18.60 -1.01
C GLN A 518 -36.50 18.69 -2.54
N VAL A 519 -36.73 17.58 -3.23
CA VAL A 519 -36.83 17.54 -4.70
C VAL A 519 -38.16 18.13 -5.20
N LYS A 520 -39.28 17.90 -4.50
CA LYS A 520 -40.59 18.48 -4.86
C LYS A 520 -40.65 19.99 -4.69
N ASP A 521 -40.05 20.53 -3.64
CA ASP A 521 -39.99 21.99 -3.41
C ASP A 521 -39.09 22.70 -4.45
N SER A 522 -38.17 21.95 -5.07
CA SER A 522 -37.30 22.42 -6.16
C SER A 522 -37.95 22.36 -7.55
N GLN A 523 -39.03 21.59 -7.72
CA GLN A 523 -39.64 21.28 -9.03
C GLN A 523 -40.97 22.01 -9.30
N GLN A 524 -41.52 22.77 -8.36
CA GLN A 524 -42.78 23.53 -8.56
C GLN A 524 -42.62 24.91 -9.25
N ALA A 525 -41.43 25.27 -9.74
CA ALA A 525 -41.21 26.55 -10.42
C ALA A 525 -40.59 26.37 -11.82
N GLN A 526 -41.34 25.80 -12.77
CA GLN A 526 -41.35 26.17 -14.20
C GLN A 526 -42.25 25.22 -15.01
N ALA A 527 -43.34 25.75 -15.56
CA ALA A 527 -44.27 25.04 -16.43
C ALA A 527 -43.73 24.94 -17.88
N GLU A 528 -44.12 23.87 -18.57
CA GLU A 528 -43.81 23.51 -19.97
C GLU A 528 -44.22 24.57 -21.00
N PRO A 529 -43.62 24.54 -22.22
CA PRO A 529 -44.50 24.33 -23.37
C PRO A 529 -43.97 23.35 -24.45
N GLU A 530 -44.97 22.70 -25.06
CA GLU A 530 -45.13 21.88 -26.27
C GLU A 530 -43.96 21.69 -27.28
N LYS A 531 -43.75 20.41 -27.64
CA LYS A 531 -42.86 19.94 -28.71
C LYS A 531 -43.43 20.25 -30.11
N GLN A 532 -42.64 20.95 -30.93
CA GLN A 532 -42.81 20.99 -32.39
C GLN A 532 -41.78 20.07 -33.06
N GLU A 533 -42.24 19.19 -33.95
CA GLU A 533 -41.44 18.17 -34.65
C GLU A 533 -40.44 18.80 -35.63
N ARG A 534 -39.18 18.31 -35.58
CA ARG A 534 -38.06 18.73 -36.45
C ARG A 534 -37.67 17.57 -37.36
N THR A 535 -37.48 17.84 -38.66
CA THR A 535 -37.03 16.81 -39.62
C THR A 535 -35.51 16.90 -39.80
N TYR A 536 -34.78 15.88 -39.37
CA TYR A 536 -33.31 15.84 -39.44
C TYR A 536 -32.82 15.39 -40.83
N ILE A 537 -31.72 15.98 -41.29
CA ILE A 537 -31.09 15.72 -42.60
C ILE A 537 -29.58 15.47 -42.43
N ASN A 538 -29.01 14.63 -43.29
CA ASN A 538 -27.60 14.25 -43.21
C ASN A 538 -26.77 15.06 -44.21
N VAL A 539 -26.10 16.12 -43.71
CA VAL A 539 -25.35 17.08 -44.54
C VAL A 539 -23.84 16.86 -44.37
N PRO A 540 -23.12 16.38 -45.41
CA PRO A 540 -21.66 16.30 -45.38
C PRO A 540 -21.01 17.67 -45.13
N TYR A 541 -19.89 17.70 -44.39
CA TYR A 541 -19.26 18.95 -43.96
C TYR A 541 -18.93 19.94 -45.09
N ARG A 542 -18.64 19.43 -46.30
CA ARG A 542 -18.34 20.25 -47.50
C ARG A 542 -19.56 20.97 -48.07
N GLU A 543 -20.77 20.54 -47.72
CA GLU A 543 -22.04 21.03 -48.25
C GLU A 543 -22.84 21.81 -47.20
N LYS A 544 -22.23 22.07 -46.03
CA LYS A 544 -22.89 22.74 -44.88
C LYS A 544 -23.38 24.15 -45.20
N ASP A 545 -22.65 24.90 -46.01
CA ASP A 545 -23.00 26.28 -46.34
C ASP A 545 -24.15 26.33 -47.36
N GLU A 546 -24.26 25.29 -48.20
CA GLU A 546 -25.38 25.09 -49.13
C GLU A 546 -26.66 24.72 -48.38
N ALA A 547 -26.59 23.76 -47.45
CA ALA A 547 -27.73 23.37 -46.61
C ALA A 547 -28.19 24.52 -45.70
N LYS A 548 -27.26 25.28 -45.13
CA LYS A 548 -27.58 26.48 -44.35
C LYS A 548 -28.20 27.58 -45.22
N GLY A 549 -27.74 27.75 -46.45
CA GLY A 549 -28.27 28.70 -47.42
C GLY A 549 -29.73 28.39 -47.84
N LEU A 550 -30.11 27.12 -47.83
CA LEU A 550 -31.48 26.67 -48.11
C LEU A 550 -32.41 26.74 -46.89
N GLY A 551 -31.87 26.97 -45.68
CA GLY A 551 -32.66 27.16 -44.45
C GLY A 551 -32.50 26.09 -43.36
N ALA A 552 -31.61 25.11 -43.52
CA ALA A 552 -31.34 24.12 -42.47
C ALA A 552 -30.59 24.73 -41.27
N ARG A 553 -30.82 24.18 -40.07
CA ARG A 553 -30.21 24.61 -38.81
C ARG A 553 -29.50 23.46 -38.11
N TRP A 554 -28.44 23.78 -37.37
CA TRP A 554 -27.69 22.80 -36.60
C TRP A 554 -28.23 22.67 -35.18
N ASP A 555 -28.56 21.45 -34.77
CA ASP A 555 -28.96 21.14 -33.40
C ASP A 555 -27.71 20.78 -32.58
N ARG A 556 -27.37 21.62 -31.59
CA ARG A 556 -26.15 21.46 -30.79
C ARG A 556 -26.24 20.30 -29.78
N GLN A 557 -27.44 19.87 -29.41
CA GLN A 557 -27.64 18.72 -28.51
C GLN A 557 -27.61 17.40 -29.26
N GLN A 558 -28.24 17.32 -30.44
CA GLN A 558 -28.25 16.11 -31.28
C GLN A 558 -27.06 16.00 -32.24
N GLN A 559 -26.23 17.06 -32.33
CA GLN A 559 -25.12 17.17 -33.30
C GLN A 559 -25.51 16.78 -34.74
N SER A 560 -26.65 17.30 -35.23
CA SER A 560 -27.15 17.03 -36.58
C SER A 560 -27.87 18.24 -37.18
N TRP A 561 -27.92 18.30 -38.51
CA TRP A 561 -28.67 19.33 -39.23
C TRP A 561 -30.16 18.95 -39.29
N PHE A 562 -31.05 19.94 -39.19
CA PHE A 562 -32.49 19.76 -39.33
C PHE A 562 -33.14 20.89 -40.13
N VAL A 563 -34.27 20.58 -40.76
CA VAL A 563 -35.12 21.55 -41.46
C VAL A 563 -36.19 22.06 -40.50
N PRO A 564 -36.24 23.37 -40.19
CA PRO A 564 -37.26 23.93 -39.30
C PRO A 564 -38.68 23.82 -39.90
N PRO A 565 -39.74 23.77 -39.06
CA PRO A 565 -41.12 23.78 -39.54
C PRO A 565 -41.42 25.00 -40.43
N GLY A 566 -42.01 24.78 -41.61
CA GLY A 566 -42.39 25.83 -42.55
C GLY A 566 -41.36 26.15 -43.66
N VAL A 567 -40.22 25.46 -43.69
CA VAL A 567 -39.26 25.52 -44.80
C VAL A 567 -39.55 24.39 -45.79
N ASP A 568 -39.60 24.69 -47.09
CA ASP A 568 -39.83 23.69 -48.14
C ASP A 568 -38.73 22.61 -48.08
N THR A 569 -39.14 21.35 -47.93
CA THR A 569 -38.23 20.20 -47.81
C THR A 569 -37.74 19.69 -49.16
N ALA A 570 -38.37 20.09 -50.28
CA ALA A 570 -38.01 19.62 -51.62
C ALA A 570 -36.54 19.90 -52.03
N PRO A 571 -35.93 21.07 -51.72
CA PRO A 571 -34.53 21.34 -52.00
C PRO A 571 -33.54 20.49 -51.19
N PHE A 572 -34.00 19.93 -50.06
CA PHE A 572 -33.20 19.10 -49.17
C PHE A 572 -33.30 17.60 -49.49
N ALA A 573 -34.02 17.23 -50.56
CA ALA A 573 -34.23 15.83 -50.95
C ALA A 573 -32.93 15.04 -51.16
N LYS A 574 -31.84 15.73 -51.53
CA LYS A 574 -30.52 15.12 -51.70
C LYS A 574 -29.83 14.71 -50.38
N TRP A 575 -30.29 15.22 -49.23
CA TRP A 575 -29.76 14.93 -47.89
C TRP A 575 -30.76 14.20 -46.98
N SER A 576 -31.95 13.85 -47.49
CA SER A 576 -33.03 13.23 -46.71
C SER A 576 -33.09 11.70 -46.81
N GLN A 577 -32.15 11.04 -47.49
CA GLN A 577 -32.08 9.58 -47.53
C GLN A 577 -30.94 9.04 -46.66
N GLY A 578 -31.29 8.24 -45.64
CA GLY A 578 -30.33 7.36 -44.97
C GLY A 578 -30.66 6.93 -43.55
N ALA A 579 -31.82 6.28 -43.31
CA ALA A 579 -31.97 5.33 -42.21
C ALA A 579 -32.74 4.07 -42.70
N ALA A 580 -32.05 2.92 -42.67
CA ALA A 580 -32.48 1.51 -42.76
C ALA A 580 -32.84 0.87 -44.13
N GLN A 581 -32.06 -0.13 -44.60
CA GLN A 581 -32.37 -1.59 -44.52
C GLN A 581 -31.42 -2.52 -45.33
N GLU A 582 -30.94 -3.57 -44.63
CA GLU A 582 -30.84 -5.03 -44.96
C GLU A 582 -29.99 -5.65 -46.11
N ALA A 583 -29.67 -6.92 -45.86
CA ALA A 583 -28.62 -7.79 -46.40
C ALA A 583 -28.81 -8.34 -47.83
N THR A 584 -27.71 -8.71 -48.49
CA THR A 584 -27.63 -9.95 -49.31
C THR A 584 -26.18 -10.36 -49.62
N ALA A 585 -25.96 -11.67 -49.60
CA ALA A 585 -24.69 -12.36 -49.80
C ALA A 585 -24.31 -12.52 -51.29
N GLN A 586 -23.01 -12.59 -51.60
CA GLN A 586 -22.46 -13.37 -52.72
C GLN A 586 -20.99 -13.77 -52.49
N GLN A 587 -20.65 -14.94 -53.04
CA GLN A 587 -19.62 -15.90 -52.65
C GLN A 587 -18.22 -15.71 -53.32
N ARG A 588 -17.16 -15.91 -52.52
CA ARG A 588 -15.90 -16.71 -52.69
C ARG A 588 -15.03 -16.63 -53.99
N PRO A 589 -13.68 -16.88 -53.94
CA PRO A 589 -13.09 -18.03 -53.22
C PRO A 589 -11.81 -17.82 -52.40
N GLN A 590 -11.61 -18.83 -51.56
CA GLN A 590 -10.47 -19.12 -50.69
C GLN A 590 -9.17 -19.36 -51.48
N GLN A 591 -8.05 -18.96 -50.88
CA GLN A 591 -6.82 -19.75 -50.94
C GLN A 591 -6.40 -20.11 -49.52
N GLU A 592 -6.33 -21.42 -49.29
CA GLU A 592 -5.72 -22.07 -48.14
C GLU A 592 -4.19 -21.88 -48.19
N GLN A 593 -3.58 -21.52 -47.07
CA GLN A 593 -2.33 -22.14 -46.63
C GLN A 593 -2.39 -22.28 -45.11
N GLY A 594 -2.48 -23.54 -44.66
CA GLY A 594 -2.28 -23.89 -43.27
C GLY A 594 -0.81 -23.76 -42.89
N GLN A 595 -0.56 -23.34 -41.65
CA GLN A 595 0.64 -23.72 -40.90
C GLN A 595 0.35 -23.56 -39.40
N THR A 596 0.36 -24.71 -38.72
CA THR A 596 0.49 -24.86 -37.26
C THR A 596 1.79 -24.19 -36.79
N GLN A 597 1.68 -23.11 -35.99
CA GLN A 597 2.76 -22.63 -35.13
C GLN A 597 2.20 -22.05 -33.82
N THR A 598 2.56 -22.68 -32.71
CA THR A 598 2.51 -22.12 -31.35
C THR A 598 3.54 -21.00 -31.24
N ALA A 599 3.10 -19.75 -31.28
CA ALA A 599 3.88 -18.56 -30.99
C ALA A 599 3.07 -17.66 -30.05
N GLY A 600 3.72 -17.08 -29.03
CA GLY A 600 3.08 -16.29 -27.98
C GLY A 600 2.16 -15.21 -28.56
N GLN A 601 0.85 -15.36 -28.35
CA GLN A 601 -0.12 -14.38 -28.82
C GLN A 601 0.12 -13.05 -28.10
N GLN A 602 0.46 -12.04 -28.89
CA GLN A 602 0.52 -10.65 -28.45
C GLN A 602 -0.86 -10.27 -27.89
N LYS A 603 -0.93 -10.01 -26.58
CA LYS A 603 -2.17 -9.64 -25.89
C LYS A 603 -2.68 -8.31 -26.42
N GLN A 604 -3.92 -8.29 -26.91
CA GLN A 604 -4.61 -7.07 -27.33
C GLN A 604 -5.37 -6.50 -26.13
N TYR A 605 -4.99 -5.30 -25.67
CA TYR A 605 -5.55 -4.74 -24.44
C TYR A 605 -6.82 -3.90 -24.70
N LEU A 606 -7.70 -3.87 -23.71
CA LEU A 606 -9.03 -3.30 -23.75
C LEU A 606 -9.15 -2.18 -22.71
N ALA A 607 -9.69 -1.05 -23.14
CA ALA A 607 -10.02 0.12 -22.33
C ALA A 607 -11.37 -0.08 -21.63
N VAL A 608 -11.44 -1.02 -20.69
CA VAL A 608 -12.69 -1.37 -19.98
C VAL A 608 -12.87 -0.47 -18.75
N PRO A 609 -13.88 0.42 -18.71
CA PRO A 609 -14.19 1.23 -17.53
C PRO A 609 -14.57 0.34 -16.34
N TYR A 610 -14.35 0.84 -15.12
CA TYR A 610 -14.60 0.07 -13.89
C TYR A 610 -16.03 -0.50 -13.81
N GLY A 611 -17.03 0.25 -14.27
CA GLY A 611 -18.44 -0.16 -14.28
C GLY A 611 -18.80 -1.21 -15.34
N GLU A 612 -17.94 -1.46 -16.33
CA GLU A 612 -18.24 -2.33 -17.47
C GLU A 612 -17.43 -3.64 -17.47
N ARG A 613 -16.68 -3.89 -16.39
CA ARG A 613 -15.82 -5.08 -16.24
C ARG A 613 -16.60 -6.40 -16.28
N GLY A 614 -17.82 -6.41 -15.75
CA GLY A 614 -18.71 -7.58 -15.81
C GLY A 614 -19.07 -7.94 -17.26
N ALA A 615 -19.47 -6.95 -18.05
CA ALA A 615 -19.82 -7.12 -19.45
C ALA A 615 -18.62 -7.52 -20.32
N ALA A 616 -17.44 -6.92 -20.08
CA ALA A 616 -16.20 -7.29 -20.76
C ALA A 616 -15.76 -8.72 -20.43
N LYS A 617 -15.84 -9.12 -19.15
CA LYS A 617 -15.51 -10.49 -18.71
C LYS A 617 -16.48 -11.52 -19.31
N ALA A 618 -17.78 -11.22 -19.37
CA ALA A 618 -18.78 -12.08 -20.01
C ALA A 618 -18.56 -12.22 -21.53
N ALA A 619 -17.99 -11.20 -22.17
CA ALA A 619 -17.57 -11.25 -23.57
C ALA A 619 -16.17 -11.90 -23.78
N GLY A 620 -15.55 -12.40 -22.71
CA GLY A 620 -14.30 -13.17 -22.75
C GLY A 620 -13.01 -12.34 -22.61
N ALA A 621 -13.08 -11.13 -22.07
CA ALA A 621 -11.90 -10.38 -21.63
C ALA A 621 -11.29 -10.98 -20.35
N GLN A 622 -9.96 -10.93 -20.24
CA GLN A 622 -9.19 -11.37 -19.08
C GLN A 622 -8.39 -10.22 -18.48
N TRP A 623 -8.13 -10.26 -17.18
CA TRP A 623 -7.35 -9.23 -16.48
C TRP A 623 -5.87 -9.59 -16.46
N ASP A 624 -5.02 -8.66 -16.91
CA ASP A 624 -3.57 -8.77 -16.73
C ASP A 624 -3.16 -8.05 -15.45
N LYS A 625 -2.76 -8.83 -14.44
CA LYS A 625 -2.36 -8.30 -13.12
C LYS A 625 -1.06 -7.50 -13.19
N ALA A 626 -0.15 -7.82 -14.11
CA ALA A 626 1.13 -7.12 -14.26
C ALA A 626 0.95 -5.81 -15.03
N ALA A 627 0.18 -5.84 -16.12
CA ALA A 627 -0.10 -4.66 -16.93
C ALA A 627 -1.22 -3.76 -16.36
N LYS A 628 -1.94 -4.25 -15.34
CA LYS A 628 -3.14 -3.61 -14.75
C LYS A 628 -4.14 -3.17 -15.83
N SER A 629 -4.37 -4.04 -16.81
CA SER A 629 -5.24 -3.76 -17.94
C SER A 629 -6.01 -5.02 -18.37
N TRP A 630 -7.20 -4.84 -18.94
CA TRP A 630 -7.97 -5.92 -19.53
C TRP A 630 -7.41 -6.28 -20.90
N TYR A 631 -7.48 -7.54 -21.32
CA TYR A 631 -7.07 -7.98 -22.65
C TYR A 631 -8.04 -9.02 -23.22
N VAL A 632 -8.04 -9.18 -24.53
CA VAL A 632 -8.86 -10.20 -25.21
C VAL A 632 -8.35 -11.58 -24.83
N GLY A 633 -9.19 -12.37 -24.16
CA GLY A 633 -8.85 -13.75 -23.79
C GLY A 633 -8.87 -14.70 -25.00
N PRO A 634 -8.32 -15.93 -24.88
CA PRO A 634 -8.19 -16.88 -25.99
C PRO A 634 -9.51 -17.32 -26.65
N LYS A 635 -10.66 -17.09 -25.98
CA LYS A 635 -12.01 -17.37 -26.47
C LYS A 635 -12.90 -16.12 -26.48
N GLY A 636 -12.29 -14.93 -26.50
CA GLY A 636 -13.00 -13.65 -26.46
C GLY A 636 -13.81 -13.40 -27.73
N ASP A 637 -15.04 -12.94 -27.55
CA ASP A 637 -15.92 -12.53 -28.65
C ASP A 637 -15.53 -11.11 -29.10
N MET A 638 -14.77 -11.03 -30.20
CA MET A 638 -14.26 -9.77 -30.73
C MET A 638 -15.37 -8.80 -31.16
N GLU A 639 -16.55 -9.29 -31.55
CA GLU A 639 -17.67 -8.44 -31.95
C GLU A 639 -18.21 -7.70 -30.72
N ARG A 640 -18.34 -8.39 -29.59
CA ARG A 640 -18.80 -7.82 -28.31
C ARG A 640 -17.75 -6.97 -27.59
N LEU A 641 -16.47 -7.34 -27.73
CA LEU A 641 -15.34 -6.66 -27.10
C LEU A 641 -14.88 -5.41 -27.88
N SER A 642 -15.25 -5.29 -29.16
CA SER A 642 -14.85 -4.19 -30.04
C SER A 642 -15.11 -2.80 -29.45
N ARG A 643 -16.18 -2.62 -28.66
CA ARG A 643 -16.54 -1.34 -28.04
C ARG A 643 -15.51 -0.82 -27.01
N TRP A 644 -14.73 -1.72 -26.40
CA TRP A 644 -13.68 -1.39 -25.44
C TRP A 644 -12.29 -1.38 -26.07
N MET A 645 -12.19 -1.50 -27.39
CA MET A 645 -10.92 -1.22 -28.06
C MET A 645 -10.54 0.25 -27.83
N PRO A 646 -9.27 0.57 -27.53
CA PRO A 646 -8.83 1.94 -27.28
C PRO A 646 -9.25 2.96 -28.35
N ASP A 647 -9.34 2.52 -29.60
CA ASP A 647 -9.76 3.32 -30.75
C ASP A 647 -11.27 3.62 -30.79
N ASN A 648 -12.10 2.81 -30.14
CA ASN A 648 -13.56 2.86 -30.19
C ASN A 648 -14.21 3.59 -29.00
N VAL A 649 -13.42 3.95 -27.98
CA VAL A 649 -13.90 4.74 -26.83
C VAL A 649 -14.02 6.22 -27.23
N LYS A 650 -15.26 6.73 -27.37
CA LYS A 650 -15.55 8.13 -27.71
C LYS A 650 -15.31 9.06 -26.51
N SER A 651 -14.29 9.90 -26.60
CA SER A 651 -13.98 10.95 -25.62
C SER A 651 -14.84 12.22 -25.81
N GLN A 652 -15.49 12.72 -24.76
CA GLN A 652 -16.08 14.07 -24.73
C GLN A 652 -15.03 15.07 -24.22
N GLN A 653 -14.70 16.10 -25.00
CA GLN A 653 -13.66 17.10 -24.64
C GLN A 653 -14.21 18.36 -23.96
N GLY A 654 -13.46 18.86 -22.97
CA GLY A 654 -13.43 20.22 -22.41
C GLY A 654 -12.10 20.46 -21.65
N PRO A 655 -11.57 21.70 -21.55
CA PRO A 655 -10.13 21.95 -21.61
C PRO A 655 -9.42 21.79 -20.26
N ALA A 656 -8.45 20.89 -20.26
CA ALA A 656 -7.50 20.64 -19.20
C ALA A 656 -6.12 20.53 -19.83
N MET A 657 -5.11 21.19 -19.24
CA MET A 657 -3.73 21.05 -19.68
C MET A 657 -3.33 19.58 -19.51
N SER A 658 -2.95 18.92 -20.60
CA SER A 658 -2.58 17.50 -20.56
C SER A 658 -1.35 17.29 -19.67
N PRO A 659 -1.16 16.10 -19.04
CA PRO A 659 0.04 15.81 -18.26
C PRO A 659 1.35 16.04 -19.03
N ARG A 660 1.31 15.90 -20.37
CA ARG A 660 2.42 16.23 -21.25
C ARG A 660 2.72 17.74 -21.29
N GLU A 661 1.68 18.57 -21.33
CA GLU A 661 1.82 20.03 -21.32
C GLU A 661 2.23 20.55 -19.93
N GLU A 662 1.69 19.99 -18.84
CA GLU A 662 2.13 20.31 -17.47
C GLU A 662 3.62 19.98 -17.27
N PHE A 663 4.07 18.84 -17.79
CA PHE A 663 5.46 18.44 -17.73
C PHE A 663 6.34 19.30 -18.65
N ALA A 664 5.82 19.74 -19.80
CA ALA A 664 6.49 20.71 -20.67
C ALA A 664 6.72 22.04 -19.95
N GLU A 665 5.76 22.51 -19.17
CA GLU A 665 5.90 23.73 -18.37
C GLU A 665 6.92 23.56 -17.24
N ALA A 666 6.92 22.41 -16.55
CA ALA A 666 7.94 22.07 -15.56
C ALA A 666 9.35 22.06 -16.18
N MET A 667 9.50 21.50 -17.39
CA MET A 667 10.77 21.53 -18.12
C MET A 667 11.21 22.96 -18.46
N LYS A 668 10.30 23.80 -18.97
CA LYS A 668 10.59 25.22 -19.24
C LYS A 668 11.01 25.96 -17.97
N SER A 669 10.37 25.68 -16.83
CA SER A 669 10.70 26.32 -15.55
C SER A 669 12.12 26.03 -15.05
N LEU A 670 12.72 24.92 -15.49
CA LEU A 670 14.11 24.54 -15.20
C LEU A 670 15.10 25.01 -16.28
N GLY A 671 14.65 25.87 -17.19
CA GLY A 671 15.44 26.40 -18.29
C GLY A 671 15.66 25.42 -19.44
N CYS A 672 14.84 24.36 -19.57
CA CYS A 672 14.87 23.51 -20.77
C CYS A 672 14.11 24.17 -21.92
N VAL A 673 14.71 24.18 -23.11
CA VAL A 673 14.10 24.63 -24.36
C VAL A 673 13.23 23.51 -24.91
N VAL A 674 11.93 23.57 -24.63
CA VAL A 674 10.96 22.59 -25.13
C VAL A 674 10.52 23.00 -26.54
N SER A 675 10.96 22.26 -27.56
CA SER A 675 10.59 22.46 -28.97
C SER A 675 10.50 21.12 -29.71
N GLY A 676 9.78 21.08 -30.85
CA GLY A 676 9.53 19.85 -31.60
C GLY A 676 8.62 18.87 -30.84
N ASP A 677 8.97 17.58 -30.85
CA ASP A 677 8.18 16.50 -30.21
C ASP A 677 8.33 16.43 -28.68
N HIS A 678 9.12 17.33 -28.08
CA HIS A 678 9.32 17.38 -26.64
C HIS A 678 8.11 18.02 -25.91
N PRO A 679 7.73 17.53 -24.70
CA PRO A 679 8.30 16.38 -24.01
C PRO A 679 7.73 15.05 -24.51
N ILE A 680 8.59 14.04 -24.52
CA ILE A 680 8.27 12.66 -24.84
C ILE A 680 8.05 11.90 -23.53
N MET A 681 6.81 11.53 -23.26
CA MET A 681 6.39 10.91 -22.00
C MET A 681 6.41 9.38 -22.09
N ASP A 682 7.56 8.84 -22.49
CA ASP A 682 7.74 7.41 -22.79
C ASP A 682 8.51 6.65 -21.70
N GLY A 683 8.83 7.27 -20.57
CA GLY A 683 9.61 6.68 -19.48
C GLY A 683 11.09 6.49 -19.82
N LYS A 684 11.57 6.96 -20.98
CA LYS A 684 12.99 6.94 -21.37
C LYS A 684 13.65 8.29 -21.09
N LYS A 685 14.97 8.26 -21.00
CA LYS A 685 15.80 9.46 -20.85
C LYS A 685 15.95 10.18 -22.19
N HIS A 686 15.45 11.41 -22.25
CA HIS A 686 15.53 12.26 -23.44
C HIS A 686 16.45 13.45 -23.19
N ARG A 687 17.26 13.81 -24.19
CA ARG A 687 18.13 14.99 -24.16
C ARG A 687 17.39 16.20 -24.73
N VAL A 688 17.51 17.33 -24.05
CA VAL A 688 16.89 18.60 -24.45
C VAL A 688 17.91 19.73 -24.32
N SER A 689 17.84 20.73 -25.19
CA SER A 689 18.65 21.95 -25.04
C SER A 689 18.18 22.74 -23.84
N VAL A 690 19.07 23.49 -23.21
CA VAL A 690 18.75 24.43 -22.13
C VAL A 690 19.13 25.85 -22.54
N GLU A 691 18.55 26.85 -21.86
CA GLU A 691 18.88 28.25 -22.11
C GLU A 691 20.39 28.51 -21.96
N GLY A 692 20.98 29.13 -22.98
CA GLY A 692 22.43 29.38 -23.06
C GLY A 692 23.26 28.31 -23.77
N ASP A 693 22.66 27.20 -24.24
CA ASP A 693 23.34 26.19 -25.04
C ASP A 693 23.82 26.75 -26.39
N LYS A 694 25.03 26.35 -26.83
CA LYS A 694 25.53 26.67 -28.17
C LYS A 694 24.71 25.90 -29.22
N LYS A 695 24.69 26.37 -30.47
CA LYS A 695 23.96 25.70 -31.57
C LYS A 695 24.39 24.23 -31.70
N GLY A 696 23.49 23.30 -31.33
CA GLY A 696 23.73 21.85 -31.34
C GLY A 696 23.96 21.19 -29.96
N GLU A 697 24.07 21.97 -28.89
CA GLU A 697 24.29 21.48 -27.52
C GLU A 697 22.96 21.10 -26.84
N ARG A 698 22.99 20.06 -25.98
CA ARG A 698 21.82 19.52 -25.24
C ARG A 698 22.18 19.21 -23.79
N ALA A 699 22.38 20.24 -22.97
CA ALA A 699 22.83 20.07 -21.59
C ALA A 699 21.72 19.63 -20.61
N GLY A 700 20.45 19.60 -21.02
CA GLY A 700 19.32 19.08 -20.24
C GLY A 700 19.02 17.60 -20.50
N PHE A 701 18.41 16.93 -19.53
CA PHE A 701 17.69 15.68 -19.78
C PHE A 701 16.43 15.56 -18.94
N TYR A 702 15.51 14.72 -19.38
CA TYR A 702 14.30 14.42 -18.63
C TYR A 702 13.83 12.99 -18.88
N VAL A 703 12.94 12.50 -18.02
CA VAL A 703 12.22 11.23 -18.11
C VAL A 703 10.78 11.52 -17.74
N GLY A 704 9.80 11.22 -18.59
CA GLY A 704 8.39 11.46 -18.31
C GLY A 704 7.57 10.18 -18.44
N HIS A 705 6.69 9.90 -17.49
CA HIS A 705 5.86 8.70 -17.37
C HIS A 705 4.38 9.09 -17.51
N LEU A 706 3.60 8.24 -18.19
CA LEU A 706 2.13 8.32 -18.23
C LEU A 706 1.45 7.10 -17.62
N ASP A 707 2.22 6.08 -17.25
CA ASP A 707 1.73 4.83 -16.67
C ASP A 707 1.34 5.03 -15.19
N GLY A 708 0.09 4.69 -14.87
CA GLY A 708 -0.46 4.82 -13.51
C GLY A 708 -0.72 6.27 -13.10
N HIS A 709 0.28 6.94 -12.53
CA HIS A 709 0.23 8.36 -12.15
C HIS A 709 1.27 9.12 -12.95
N PRO A 710 0.89 10.06 -13.85
CA PRO A 710 1.86 10.79 -14.64
C PRO A 710 2.90 11.48 -13.75
N ALA A 711 4.16 11.16 -14.00
CA ALA A 711 5.29 11.58 -13.19
C ALA A 711 6.52 11.74 -14.07
N GLY A 712 7.58 12.35 -13.56
CA GLY A 712 8.77 12.56 -14.35
C GLY A 712 9.93 13.10 -13.54
N TYR A 713 11.09 13.12 -14.17
CA TYR A 713 12.31 13.66 -13.64
C TYR A 713 12.92 14.59 -14.69
N ILE A 714 13.36 15.77 -14.28
CA ILE A 714 13.94 16.78 -15.15
C ILE A 714 15.27 17.20 -14.53
N SER A 715 16.31 17.36 -15.35
CA SER A 715 17.63 17.77 -14.90
C SER A 715 18.28 18.71 -15.90
N ASN A 716 18.75 19.85 -15.40
CA ASN A 716 19.56 20.81 -16.14
C ASN A 716 21.01 20.69 -15.67
N ASN A 717 21.87 20.01 -16.44
CA ASN A 717 23.27 19.77 -16.04
C ASN A 717 24.15 21.02 -16.08
N ARG A 718 23.66 22.13 -16.65
CA ARG A 718 24.39 23.39 -16.72
C ARG A 718 24.23 24.20 -15.44
N THR A 719 23.02 24.24 -14.89
CA THR A 719 22.73 24.91 -13.61
C THR A 719 22.90 23.97 -12.41
N GLY A 720 22.91 22.66 -12.64
CA GLY A 720 22.99 21.63 -11.59
C GLY A 720 21.66 21.41 -10.85
N VAL A 721 20.56 21.94 -11.39
CA VAL A 721 19.22 21.84 -10.79
C VAL A 721 18.47 20.65 -11.38
N ASP A 722 17.84 19.86 -10.51
CA ASP A 722 16.96 18.76 -10.87
C ASP A 722 15.58 18.90 -10.20
N MET A 723 14.59 18.17 -10.73
CA MET A 723 13.22 18.17 -10.24
C MET A 723 12.57 16.82 -10.47
N LYS A 724 11.95 16.27 -9.42
CA LYS A 724 10.95 15.21 -9.55
C LYS A 724 9.58 15.87 -9.73
N TRP A 725 8.93 15.61 -10.86
CA TRP A 725 7.61 16.11 -11.21
C TRP A 725 6.56 15.00 -11.05
N LYS A 726 5.37 15.36 -10.59
CA LYS A 726 4.17 14.53 -10.58
C LYS A 726 3.02 15.42 -11.08
N SER A 727 2.15 14.89 -11.93
CA SER A 727 0.99 15.64 -12.41
C SER A 727 0.09 16.03 -11.24
N LYS A 728 -0.47 17.24 -11.32
CA LYS A 728 -1.17 17.88 -10.19
C LYS A 728 -2.62 17.41 -10.03
N GLY A 729 -3.05 16.44 -10.82
CA GLY A 729 -4.28 15.67 -10.62
C GLY A 729 -5.44 16.15 -11.47
N TYR A 730 -5.75 15.36 -12.50
CA TYR A 730 -7.12 15.18 -12.97
C TYR A 730 -7.59 13.80 -12.51
N SER A 731 -8.80 13.73 -11.97
CA SER A 731 -9.59 12.50 -12.01
C SER A 731 -9.95 12.28 -13.48
N LEU A 732 -9.11 11.56 -14.20
CA LEU A 732 -9.49 10.95 -15.47
C LEU A 732 -10.80 10.22 -15.24
N ASP A 733 -11.82 10.47 -16.06
CA ASP A 733 -13.04 9.67 -16.03
C ASP A 733 -12.64 8.18 -16.16
N PRO A 734 -13.31 7.24 -15.47
CA PRO A 734 -13.03 5.81 -15.56
C PRO A 734 -12.75 5.28 -16.98
N ALA A 735 -13.38 5.81 -18.02
CA ALA A 735 -13.11 5.41 -19.40
C ALA A 735 -11.77 5.92 -19.94
N GLU A 736 -11.38 7.16 -19.63
CA GLU A 736 -10.08 7.73 -20.03
C GLU A 736 -8.93 7.07 -19.27
N LYS A 737 -9.14 6.77 -17.99
CA LYS A 737 -8.17 6.03 -17.17
C LYS A 737 -7.94 4.62 -17.73
N ALA A 738 -9.02 3.93 -18.12
CA ALA A 738 -8.93 2.61 -18.72
C ALA A 738 -8.22 2.65 -20.09
N LYS A 739 -8.49 3.68 -20.91
CA LYS A 739 -7.80 3.89 -22.19
C LYS A 739 -6.31 4.12 -22.03
N LEU A 740 -5.90 5.04 -21.14
CA LEU A 740 -4.49 5.31 -20.87
C LEU A 740 -3.76 4.09 -20.28
N GLN A 741 -4.43 3.31 -19.43
CA GLN A 741 -3.88 2.06 -18.90
C GLN A 741 -3.68 1.00 -20.00
N ALA A 742 -4.64 0.84 -20.91
CA ALA A 742 -4.52 -0.08 -22.04
C ALA A 742 -3.40 0.34 -23.01
N GLU A 743 -3.33 1.62 -23.37
CA GLU A 743 -2.25 2.14 -24.24
C GLU A 743 -0.87 2.03 -23.60
N ALA A 744 -0.76 2.26 -22.28
CA ALA A 744 0.49 2.10 -21.55
C ALA A 744 0.92 0.63 -21.47
N ALA A 745 -0.03 -0.28 -21.23
CA ALA A 745 0.20 -1.73 -21.22
C ALA A 745 0.70 -2.25 -22.57
N GLU A 746 0.08 -1.83 -23.68
CA GLU A 746 0.53 -2.19 -25.03
C GLU A 746 1.93 -1.68 -25.33
N LYS A 747 2.23 -0.42 -24.96
CA LYS A 747 3.56 0.16 -25.14
C LYS A 747 4.63 -0.56 -24.31
N LEU A 748 4.30 -0.97 -23.09
CA LEU A 748 5.24 -1.71 -22.23
C LEU A 748 5.48 -3.12 -22.75
N ALA A 749 4.43 -3.82 -23.19
CA ALA A 749 4.54 -5.14 -23.81
C ALA A 749 5.34 -5.09 -25.13
N ALA A 750 5.07 -4.10 -25.98
CA ALA A 750 5.82 -3.89 -27.21
C ALA A 750 7.32 -3.65 -26.94
N ARG A 751 7.66 -2.88 -25.91
CA ARG A 751 9.07 -2.65 -25.52
C ARG A 751 9.75 -3.86 -24.92
N ALA A 752 9.02 -4.65 -24.13
CA ALA A 752 9.55 -5.90 -23.60
C ALA A 752 9.90 -6.85 -24.75
N ALA A 753 9.00 -6.97 -25.74
CA ALA A 753 9.24 -7.74 -26.95
C ALA A 753 10.38 -7.17 -27.81
N GLU A 754 10.46 -5.84 -27.99
CA GLU A 754 11.59 -5.19 -28.70
C GLU A 754 12.92 -5.43 -27.99
N LEU A 755 12.95 -5.34 -26.65
CA LEU A 755 14.16 -5.60 -25.85
C LEU A 755 14.57 -7.07 -25.98
N GLU A 756 13.63 -8.01 -25.88
CA GLU A 756 13.89 -9.44 -26.04
C GLU A 756 14.42 -9.75 -27.44
N GLN A 757 13.81 -9.20 -28.50
CA GLN A 757 14.31 -9.32 -29.87
C GLN A 757 15.71 -8.72 -30.04
N ALA A 758 15.97 -7.55 -29.45
CA ALA A 758 17.29 -6.92 -29.51
C ALA A 758 18.36 -7.74 -28.76
N GLN A 759 18.00 -8.33 -27.62
CA GLN A 759 18.87 -9.21 -26.83
C GLN A 759 19.14 -10.52 -27.57
N GLU A 760 18.13 -11.12 -28.20
CA GLU A 760 18.26 -12.34 -29.01
C GLU A 760 19.15 -12.10 -30.23
N ALA A 761 18.91 -11.03 -30.99
CA ALA A 761 19.74 -10.63 -32.12
C ALA A 761 21.19 -10.35 -31.69
N THR A 762 21.38 -9.77 -30.50
CA THR A 762 22.71 -9.58 -29.93
C THR A 762 23.36 -10.89 -29.52
N ALA A 763 22.63 -11.83 -28.92
CA ALA A 763 23.10 -13.16 -28.55
C ALA A 763 23.63 -13.92 -29.79
N GLU A 764 22.90 -13.88 -30.90
CA GLU A 764 23.36 -14.46 -32.17
C GLU A 764 24.62 -13.77 -32.69
N ARG A 765 24.66 -12.43 -32.65
CA ARG A 765 25.81 -11.65 -33.12
C ARG A 765 27.06 -11.95 -32.32
N VAL A 766 26.97 -12.02 -30.99
CA VAL A 766 28.14 -12.34 -30.14
C VAL A 766 28.57 -13.79 -30.30
N SER A 767 27.63 -14.72 -30.51
CA SER A 767 27.95 -16.12 -30.79
C SER A 767 28.71 -16.26 -32.12
N LYS A 768 28.28 -15.57 -33.18
CA LYS A 768 28.99 -15.50 -34.46
C LYS A 768 30.37 -14.85 -34.34
N GLN A 769 30.49 -13.78 -33.53
CA GLN A 769 31.77 -13.14 -33.26
C GLN A 769 32.73 -14.09 -32.53
N THR A 770 32.22 -14.84 -31.56
CA THR A 770 32.98 -15.80 -30.75
C THR A 770 33.71 -16.84 -31.60
N ALA A 771 33.09 -17.29 -32.70
CA ALA A 771 33.68 -18.24 -33.64
C ALA A 771 34.93 -17.71 -34.38
N ASN A 772 35.14 -16.38 -34.44
CA ASN A 772 36.30 -15.75 -35.08
C ASN A 772 37.41 -15.36 -34.09
N LEU A 773 37.23 -15.65 -32.80
CA LEU A 773 38.21 -15.39 -31.75
C LEU A 773 39.01 -16.66 -31.45
N MET A 774 40.20 -16.48 -30.90
CA MET A 774 41.08 -17.59 -30.53
C MET A 774 41.05 -17.81 -29.02
N PRO A 775 41.16 -19.05 -28.52
CA PRO A 775 41.40 -19.30 -27.11
C PRO A 775 42.65 -18.57 -26.61
N ALA A 776 42.57 -17.95 -25.45
CA ALA A 776 43.74 -17.34 -24.81
C ALA A 776 44.65 -18.44 -24.25
N THR A 777 45.75 -18.76 -24.95
CA THR A 777 46.76 -19.71 -24.47
C THR A 777 47.91 -19.03 -23.72
N GLU A 778 48.10 -17.73 -23.94
CA GLU A 778 49.09 -16.88 -23.28
C GLU A 778 48.39 -15.72 -22.56
N GLN A 779 49.06 -15.14 -21.56
CA GLN A 779 48.51 -14.01 -20.83
C GLN A 779 48.40 -12.78 -21.72
N THR A 780 47.19 -12.26 -21.88
CA THR A 780 46.95 -10.94 -22.47
C THR A 780 47.49 -9.84 -21.55
N PRO A 781 47.70 -8.60 -22.05
CA PRO A 781 48.10 -7.46 -21.22
C PRO A 781 47.23 -7.26 -19.96
N TYR A 782 45.91 -7.46 -20.08
CA TYR A 782 44.98 -7.42 -18.94
C TYR A 782 45.31 -8.50 -17.89
N MET A 783 45.54 -9.74 -18.32
CA MET A 783 45.85 -10.86 -17.42
C MET A 783 47.20 -10.67 -16.74
N GLN A 784 48.20 -10.16 -17.45
CA GLN A 784 49.51 -9.81 -16.88
C GLN A 784 49.35 -8.74 -15.80
N ASN A 785 48.61 -7.66 -16.08
CA ASN A 785 48.35 -6.59 -15.12
C ASN A 785 47.55 -7.07 -13.90
N LYS A 786 46.65 -8.05 -14.08
CA LYS A 786 45.89 -8.67 -13.00
C LYS A 786 46.61 -9.82 -12.31
N GLY A 787 47.75 -10.29 -12.84
CA GLY A 787 48.51 -11.39 -12.26
C GLY A 787 47.79 -12.74 -12.29
N ILE A 788 46.94 -13.00 -13.30
CA ILE A 788 46.12 -14.22 -13.44
C ILE A 788 46.54 -15.04 -14.68
N GLN A 789 46.35 -16.35 -14.64
CA GLN A 789 46.62 -17.20 -15.80
C GLN A 789 45.43 -17.23 -16.79
N PRO A 790 45.66 -17.60 -18.06
CA PRO A 790 44.57 -17.89 -18.98
C PRO A 790 43.80 -19.13 -18.52
N HIS A 791 42.46 -19.05 -18.54
CA HIS A 791 41.57 -20.14 -18.16
C HIS A 791 40.72 -20.61 -19.36
N PRO A 792 40.26 -21.88 -19.37
CA PRO A 792 39.36 -22.38 -20.41
C PRO A 792 38.14 -21.48 -20.61
N GLY A 793 37.74 -21.28 -21.87
CA GLY A 793 36.59 -20.44 -22.24
C GLY A 793 36.92 -18.97 -22.44
N VAL A 794 38.12 -18.51 -22.05
CA VAL A 794 38.57 -17.13 -22.29
C VAL A 794 39.22 -17.02 -23.65
N LEU A 795 38.91 -15.93 -24.35
CA LEU A 795 39.29 -15.73 -25.74
C LEU A 795 40.12 -14.46 -25.92
N THR A 796 40.82 -14.38 -27.04
CA THR A 796 41.67 -13.26 -27.43
C THR A 796 41.57 -12.99 -28.94
N ASP A 797 42.05 -11.82 -29.36
CA ASP A 797 42.20 -11.49 -30.78
C ASP A 797 43.45 -12.14 -31.37
N ALA A 798 43.61 -12.06 -32.69
CA ALA A 798 44.73 -12.66 -33.43
C ALA A 798 46.11 -12.22 -32.89
N GLU A 799 46.18 -10.99 -32.37
CA GLU A 799 47.38 -10.37 -31.83
C GLU A 799 47.63 -10.66 -30.34
N GLY A 800 46.70 -11.32 -29.64
CA GLY A 800 46.86 -11.65 -28.21
C GLY A 800 46.67 -10.45 -27.25
N LYS A 801 46.07 -9.35 -27.72
CA LYS A 801 46.04 -8.06 -27.01
C LYS A 801 44.77 -7.83 -26.21
N LYS A 802 43.61 -8.20 -26.75
CA LYS A 802 42.32 -7.96 -26.10
C LYS A 802 41.79 -9.25 -25.49
N THR A 803 41.16 -9.15 -24.32
CA THR A 803 40.52 -10.30 -23.69
C THR A 803 39.02 -10.26 -23.91
N TYR A 804 38.44 -11.40 -24.26
CA TYR A 804 37.01 -11.57 -24.48
C TYR A 804 36.50 -12.69 -23.58
N ILE A 805 35.48 -12.41 -22.78
CA ILE A 805 34.92 -13.34 -21.80
C ILE A 805 33.44 -13.57 -22.11
N PRO A 806 33.08 -14.71 -22.71
CA PRO A 806 31.69 -15.03 -23.04
C PRO A 806 30.86 -15.20 -21.76
N ALA A 807 29.62 -14.70 -21.72
CA ALA A 807 28.72 -14.95 -20.60
C ALA A 807 27.49 -15.74 -21.07
N HIS A 808 27.17 -16.77 -20.31
CA HIS A 808 26.11 -17.73 -20.62
C HIS A 808 25.07 -17.78 -19.51
N ASP A 809 23.86 -18.20 -19.85
CA ASP A 809 22.85 -18.56 -18.85
C ASP A 809 23.10 -19.97 -18.27
N GLU A 810 22.23 -20.39 -17.35
CA GLU A 810 22.28 -21.71 -16.72
C GLU A 810 22.11 -22.87 -17.72
N ASN A 811 21.56 -22.60 -18.91
CA ASN A 811 21.37 -23.58 -19.98
C ASN A 811 22.56 -23.63 -20.95
N GLY A 812 23.57 -22.76 -20.76
CA GLY A 812 24.76 -22.68 -21.59
C GLY A 812 24.59 -21.85 -22.86
N LYS A 813 23.48 -21.10 -23.01
CA LYS A 813 23.29 -20.19 -24.14
C LYS A 813 24.09 -18.91 -23.90
N GLN A 814 24.90 -18.51 -24.89
CA GLN A 814 25.67 -17.27 -24.83
C GLN A 814 24.76 -16.07 -25.12
N TRP A 815 24.63 -15.17 -24.14
CA TRP A 815 23.80 -13.97 -24.27
C TRP A 815 24.62 -12.70 -24.45
N THR A 816 25.85 -12.69 -23.95
CA THR A 816 26.73 -11.53 -24.04
C THR A 816 28.21 -11.91 -24.02
N MET A 817 29.06 -10.90 -24.12
CA MET A 817 30.52 -10.97 -24.09
C MET A 817 31.04 -9.74 -23.35
N GLN A 818 31.95 -9.95 -22.39
CA GLN A 818 32.75 -8.87 -21.82
C GLN A 818 34.01 -8.68 -22.67
N TYR A 819 34.18 -7.48 -23.20
CA TYR A 819 35.35 -7.01 -23.94
C TYR A 819 36.28 -6.27 -22.99
N ILE A 820 37.53 -6.68 -22.90
CA ILE A 820 38.55 -6.04 -22.07
C ILE A 820 39.70 -5.60 -22.98
N GLN A 821 39.93 -4.29 -23.01
CA GLN A 821 41.02 -3.68 -23.77
C GLN A 821 42.37 -3.87 -23.09
N GLU A 822 43.46 -3.56 -23.79
CA GLU A 822 44.84 -3.65 -23.28
C GLU A 822 45.05 -2.85 -21.99
N ASP A 823 44.38 -1.70 -21.86
CA ASP A 823 44.43 -0.83 -20.66
C ASP A 823 43.55 -1.32 -19.50
N GLY A 824 42.85 -2.44 -19.68
CA GLY A 824 41.92 -3.01 -18.70
C GLY A 824 40.50 -2.43 -18.76
N THR A 825 40.18 -1.54 -19.70
CA THR A 825 38.82 -1.01 -19.89
C THR A 825 37.87 -2.14 -20.26
N LYS A 826 36.85 -2.38 -19.42
CA LYS A 826 35.85 -3.44 -19.60
C LYS A 826 34.56 -2.88 -20.18
N ARG A 827 33.97 -3.56 -21.16
CA ARG A 827 32.66 -3.23 -21.74
C ARG A 827 31.88 -4.50 -22.05
N PHE A 828 30.56 -4.43 -22.06
CA PHE A 828 29.71 -5.52 -22.53
C PHE A 828 29.19 -5.26 -23.94
N ALA A 829 28.71 -6.30 -24.60
CA ALA A 829 27.99 -6.15 -25.86
C ALA A 829 26.78 -5.23 -25.65
N LYS A 830 26.68 -4.21 -26.49
CA LYS A 830 25.53 -3.30 -26.47
C LYS A 830 24.24 -4.08 -26.75
N ASP A 831 23.16 -3.71 -26.06
CA ASP A 831 21.82 -4.29 -26.21
C ASP A 831 21.76 -5.80 -25.90
N SER A 832 22.71 -6.30 -25.09
CA SER A 832 22.76 -7.69 -24.65
C SER A 832 22.08 -7.93 -23.29
N ARG A 833 21.73 -9.19 -23.02
CA ARG A 833 21.28 -9.64 -21.69
C ARG A 833 22.51 -9.99 -20.85
N LYS A 834 22.69 -9.29 -19.72
CA LYS A 834 23.69 -9.64 -18.68
C LYS A 834 23.06 -10.35 -17.48
N GLU A 835 21.81 -10.04 -17.21
CA GLU A 835 21.10 -10.52 -16.02
C GLU A 835 20.94 -12.05 -16.05
N GLY A 836 21.39 -12.69 -14.97
CA GLY A 836 21.46 -14.15 -14.84
C GLY A 836 22.57 -14.81 -15.66
N CYS A 837 23.35 -14.05 -16.44
CA CYS A 837 24.44 -14.58 -17.25
C CYS A 837 25.76 -14.53 -16.48
N PHE A 838 26.59 -15.56 -16.64
CA PHE A 838 27.85 -15.73 -15.92
C PHE A 838 28.91 -16.42 -16.78
N HIS A 839 30.15 -16.44 -16.30
CA HIS A 839 31.24 -17.20 -16.90
C HIS A 839 31.82 -18.19 -15.89
N ILE A 840 32.02 -19.42 -16.34
CA ILE A 840 32.65 -20.47 -15.53
C ILE A 840 34.15 -20.34 -15.71
N VAL A 841 34.88 -20.16 -14.62
CA VAL A 841 36.34 -20.05 -14.63
C VAL A 841 36.94 -21.38 -14.16
N GLY A 842 37.97 -21.86 -14.86
CA GLY A 842 38.62 -23.14 -14.55
C GLY A 842 37.91 -24.38 -15.12
N GLY A 843 37.03 -24.23 -16.11
CA GLY A 843 36.38 -25.36 -16.77
C GLY A 843 35.11 -25.02 -17.54
N ASP A 844 34.19 -25.98 -17.60
CA ASP A 844 32.87 -25.84 -18.23
C ASP A 844 31.74 -26.21 -17.24
N MET A 845 30.51 -26.36 -17.74
CA MET A 845 29.35 -26.74 -16.91
C MET A 845 29.55 -28.11 -16.22
N LYS A 846 30.27 -29.05 -16.84
CA LYS A 846 30.57 -30.34 -16.21
C LYS A 846 31.61 -30.19 -15.10
N SER A 847 32.61 -29.34 -15.29
CA SER A 847 33.56 -29.00 -14.23
C SER A 847 32.86 -28.35 -13.03
N LEU A 848 31.89 -27.46 -13.28
CA LEU A 848 31.08 -26.83 -12.24
C LEU A 848 30.17 -27.83 -11.52
N GLU A 849 29.59 -28.78 -12.27
CA GLU A 849 28.81 -29.88 -11.70
C GLU A 849 29.68 -30.84 -10.85
N ALA A 850 30.93 -31.06 -11.23
CA ALA A 850 31.87 -31.88 -10.46
C ALA A 850 32.43 -31.15 -9.22
N ALA A 851 32.38 -29.82 -9.18
CA ALA A 851 32.90 -29.03 -8.07
C ALA A 851 32.17 -29.34 -6.75
N PRO A 852 32.87 -29.37 -5.60
CA PRO A 852 32.25 -29.69 -4.30
C PRO A 852 31.30 -28.59 -3.80
N ALA A 853 31.45 -27.36 -4.29
CA ALA A 853 30.63 -26.21 -3.94
C ALA A 853 30.48 -25.28 -5.15
N LEU A 854 29.38 -24.53 -5.19
CA LEU A 854 29.21 -23.42 -6.12
C LEU A 854 29.88 -22.18 -5.52
N VAL A 855 30.99 -21.73 -6.11
CA VAL A 855 31.72 -20.55 -5.64
C VAL A 855 31.55 -19.41 -6.64
N LEU A 856 30.93 -18.32 -6.20
CA LEU A 856 30.57 -17.17 -7.03
C LEU A 856 31.35 -15.92 -6.64
N GLN A 857 31.71 -15.11 -7.62
CA GLN A 857 32.46 -13.86 -7.46
C GLN A 857 31.93 -12.77 -8.40
N GLU A 858 32.14 -11.50 -8.03
CA GLU A 858 31.79 -10.36 -8.87
C GLU A 858 32.68 -10.31 -10.13
N GLY A 859 34.00 -10.19 -9.97
CA GLY A 859 34.92 -10.03 -11.10
C GLY A 859 35.51 -11.33 -11.66
N TYR A 860 35.82 -11.35 -12.97
CA TYR A 860 36.56 -12.46 -13.59
C TYR A 860 37.95 -12.68 -12.98
N ALA A 861 38.71 -11.62 -12.69
CA ALA A 861 40.05 -11.78 -12.11
C ALA A 861 39.98 -12.45 -10.73
N THR A 862 39.07 -11.99 -9.89
CA THR A 862 38.78 -12.57 -8.58
C THR A 862 38.31 -14.03 -8.69
N ALA A 863 37.46 -14.35 -9.66
CA ALA A 863 37.07 -15.73 -9.94
C ALA A 863 38.27 -16.60 -10.36
N ALA A 864 39.14 -16.11 -11.26
CA ALA A 864 40.34 -16.81 -11.70
C ALA A 864 41.32 -17.08 -10.55
N THR A 865 41.62 -16.08 -9.71
CA THR A 865 42.46 -16.25 -8.53
C THR A 865 41.92 -17.34 -7.60
N ASN A 866 40.60 -17.35 -7.38
CA ASN A 866 39.96 -18.30 -6.49
C ASN A 866 39.87 -19.70 -7.09
N ALA A 867 39.66 -19.83 -8.41
CA ALA A 867 39.72 -21.10 -9.12
C ALA A 867 41.13 -21.72 -9.04
N GLU A 868 42.17 -20.91 -9.23
CA GLU A 868 43.58 -21.33 -9.03
C GLU A 868 43.83 -21.81 -7.59
N ALA A 869 43.33 -21.07 -6.59
CA ALA A 869 43.51 -21.42 -5.18
C ALA A 869 42.74 -22.69 -4.77
N LEU A 870 41.52 -22.88 -5.28
CA LEU A 870 40.64 -24.01 -4.96
C LEU A 870 40.95 -25.27 -5.76
N GLY A 871 41.49 -25.13 -6.97
CA GLY A 871 41.76 -26.25 -7.88
C GLY A 871 40.51 -26.82 -8.56
N PHE A 872 39.37 -26.10 -8.55
CA PHE A 872 38.14 -26.48 -9.24
C PHE A 872 37.40 -25.25 -9.79
N ALA A 873 36.38 -25.49 -10.61
CA ALA A 873 35.67 -24.43 -11.33
C ALA A 873 34.87 -23.47 -10.42
N THR A 874 34.98 -22.17 -10.68
CA THR A 874 34.22 -21.11 -9.99
C THR A 874 33.45 -20.25 -11.00
N VAL A 875 32.72 -19.22 -10.54
CA VAL A 875 31.79 -18.46 -11.38
C VAL A 875 31.96 -16.96 -11.23
N ALA A 876 32.20 -16.28 -12.34
CA ALA A 876 32.18 -14.81 -12.42
C ALA A 876 30.78 -14.30 -12.84
N ALA A 877 30.15 -13.49 -11.99
CA ALA A 877 28.85 -12.84 -12.26
C ALA A 877 29.00 -11.46 -12.94
N PHE A 878 30.23 -10.97 -13.06
CA PHE A 878 30.69 -9.72 -13.67
C PHE A 878 30.32 -8.39 -13.01
N ASP A 879 29.20 -8.33 -12.29
CA ASP A 879 28.82 -7.16 -11.49
C ASP A 879 28.05 -7.58 -10.23
N SER A 880 28.20 -6.81 -9.16
CA SER A 880 27.58 -7.07 -7.85
C SER A 880 26.06 -7.14 -7.93
N GLY A 881 25.42 -6.36 -8.81
CA GLY A 881 23.97 -6.41 -9.02
C GLY A 881 23.48 -7.74 -9.59
N ASN A 882 24.32 -8.43 -10.35
CA ASN A 882 24.01 -9.72 -10.98
C ASN A 882 24.29 -10.94 -10.08
N LEU A 883 25.05 -10.78 -9.00
CA LEU A 883 25.39 -11.88 -8.07
C LEU A 883 24.15 -12.64 -7.56
N PRO A 884 23.07 -11.98 -7.06
CA PRO A 884 21.89 -12.70 -6.58
C PRO A 884 21.18 -13.49 -7.67
N ASN A 885 21.12 -12.95 -8.89
CA ASN A 885 20.48 -13.60 -10.04
C ASN A 885 21.23 -14.87 -10.46
N VAL A 886 22.56 -14.79 -10.53
CA VAL A 886 23.42 -15.93 -10.86
C VAL A 886 23.41 -16.97 -9.73
N ALA A 887 23.47 -16.53 -8.47
CA ALA A 887 23.39 -17.42 -7.31
C ALA A 887 22.11 -18.25 -7.33
N LYS A 888 20.96 -17.59 -7.55
CA LYS A 888 19.66 -18.24 -7.65
C LYS A 888 19.60 -19.22 -8.81
N ALA A 889 19.97 -18.78 -10.02
CA ALA A 889 19.92 -19.64 -11.22
C ALA A 889 20.76 -20.92 -11.07
N LEU A 890 21.97 -20.81 -10.49
CA LEU A 890 22.83 -21.95 -10.25
C LEU A 890 22.39 -22.83 -9.08
N HIS A 891 21.84 -22.24 -8.02
CA HIS A 891 21.29 -23.01 -6.89
C HIS A 891 20.06 -23.80 -7.32
N ASP A 892 19.16 -23.20 -8.10
CA ASP A 892 17.98 -23.89 -8.65
C ASP A 892 18.40 -25.07 -9.53
N LYS A 893 19.51 -24.95 -10.27
CA LYS A 893 20.08 -26.03 -11.08
C LYS A 893 20.81 -27.10 -10.26
N PHE A 894 21.52 -26.72 -9.20
CA PHE A 894 22.28 -27.62 -8.33
C PHE A 894 21.88 -27.44 -6.85
N PRO A 895 20.66 -27.82 -6.46
CA PRO A 895 20.08 -27.49 -5.15
C PRO A 895 20.83 -28.13 -3.98
N ASP A 896 21.49 -29.26 -4.22
CA ASP A 896 22.23 -29.99 -3.20
C ASP A 896 23.66 -29.46 -2.96
N LYS A 897 24.14 -28.53 -3.79
CA LYS A 897 25.50 -27.99 -3.65
C LYS A 897 25.51 -26.78 -2.71
N PRO A 898 26.43 -26.71 -1.74
CA PRO A 898 26.61 -25.51 -0.94
C PRO A 898 27.05 -24.35 -1.82
N VAL A 899 26.48 -23.17 -1.59
CA VAL A 899 26.82 -21.95 -2.31
C VAL A 899 27.70 -21.05 -1.42
N VAL A 900 28.83 -20.61 -1.96
CA VAL A 900 29.75 -19.67 -1.32
C VAL A 900 29.96 -18.47 -2.24
N VAL A 901 29.65 -17.27 -1.74
CA VAL A 901 29.85 -16.02 -2.47
C VAL A 901 31.08 -15.31 -1.90
N LEU A 902 32.13 -15.18 -2.71
CA LEU A 902 33.34 -14.43 -2.34
C LEU A 902 33.19 -13.02 -2.90
N GLY A 903 32.81 -12.09 -2.03
CA GLY A 903 32.52 -10.70 -2.39
C GLY A 903 33.69 -9.76 -2.18
N ASP A 904 33.58 -8.59 -2.80
CA ASP A 904 34.53 -7.49 -2.64
C ASP A 904 34.19 -6.70 -1.35
N ASP A 905 35.20 -6.27 -0.58
CA ASP A 905 35.05 -5.39 0.58
C ASP A 905 35.51 -3.96 0.22
N ASP A 906 34.63 -3.20 -0.43
CA ASP A 906 34.89 -1.83 -0.88
C ASP A 906 34.81 -0.79 0.26
N ARG A 907 35.66 -0.93 1.29
CA ARG A 907 35.68 0.00 2.44
C ARG A 907 35.83 1.47 2.05
N HIS A 908 36.55 1.74 0.96
CA HIS A 908 36.69 3.10 0.43
C HIS A 908 35.36 3.67 -0.09
N GLN A 909 34.46 2.84 -0.64
CA GLN A 909 33.12 3.29 -1.05
C GLN A 909 32.23 3.54 0.17
N GLU A 910 32.37 2.75 1.23
CA GLU A 910 31.65 2.99 2.49
C GLU A 910 32.01 4.37 3.07
N LEU A 911 33.30 4.71 3.11
CA LEU A 911 33.78 6.00 3.61
C LEU A 911 33.39 7.19 2.71
N THR A 912 33.24 6.98 1.39
CA THR A 912 33.02 8.08 0.43
C THR A 912 31.57 8.24 0.00
N GLN A 913 30.81 7.16 -0.05
CA GLN A 913 29.43 7.07 -0.53
C GLN A 913 28.45 6.64 0.56
N GLY A 914 28.94 6.11 1.69
CA GLY A 914 28.11 5.62 2.80
C GLY A 914 27.57 4.21 2.59
N THR A 915 27.95 3.55 1.50
CA THR A 915 27.50 2.19 1.15
C THR A 915 28.65 1.36 0.62
N ASN A 916 28.59 0.04 0.81
CA ASN A 916 29.53 -0.94 0.28
C ASN A 916 28.76 -1.94 -0.61
N PRO A 917 28.54 -1.62 -1.90
CA PRO A 917 27.70 -2.42 -2.78
C PRO A 917 28.21 -3.85 -2.96
N GLY A 918 29.53 -4.05 -3.14
CA GLY A 918 30.14 -5.38 -3.29
C GLY A 918 29.84 -6.29 -2.10
N LYS A 919 30.06 -5.79 -0.88
CA LYS A 919 29.78 -6.53 0.36
C LYS A 919 28.29 -6.82 0.54
N THR A 920 27.47 -5.78 0.37
CA THR A 920 26.01 -5.87 0.57
C THR A 920 25.39 -6.88 -0.40
N LYS A 921 25.77 -6.83 -1.68
CA LYS A 921 25.23 -7.72 -2.71
C LYS A 921 25.73 -9.14 -2.60
N ALA A 922 26.98 -9.35 -2.17
CA ALA A 922 27.47 -10.70 -1.88
C ALA A 922 26.72 -11.34 -0.70
N GLN A 923 26.40 -10.57 0.35
CA GLN A 923 25.58 -11.04 1.47
C GLN A 923 24.14 -11.34 1.04
N GLU A 924 23.53 -10.47 0.21
CA GLU A 924 22.21 -10.68 -0.36
C GLU A 924 22.16 -11.97 -1.20
N ALA A 925 23.13 -12.16 -2.09
CA ALA A 925 23.22 -13.35 -2.94
C ALA A 925 23.35 -14.64 -2.11
N ALA A 926 24.20 -14.65 -1.08
CA ALA A 926 24.32 -15.78 -0.17
C ALA A 926 23.02 -16.05 0.60
N LYS A 927 22.34 -15.00 1.08
CA LYS A 927 21.08 -15.13 1.83
C LYS A 927 19.96 -15.74 0.99
N VAL A 928 19.83 -15.33 -0.27
CA VAL A 928 18.76 -15.81 -1.18
C VAL A 928 18.80 -17.33 -1.40
N VAL A 929 19.98 -17.95 -1.32
CA VAL A 929 20.19 -19.38 -1.58
C VAL A 929 20.58 -20.17 -0.32
N GLY A 930 20.50 -19.56 0.86
CA GLY A 930 20.96 -20.20 2.11
C GLY A 930 22.46 -20.54 2.12
N GLY A 931 23.26 -19.82 1.33
CA GLY A 931 24.71 -19.97 1.21
C GLY A 931 25.50 -19.14 2.23
N LYS A 932 26.81 -19.01 2.00
CA LYS A 932 27.72 -18.21 2.83
C LYS A 932 28.42 -17.12 2.03
N ALA A 933 28.50 -15.91 2.58
CA ALA A 933 29.33 -14.84 2.02
C ALA A 933 30.67 -14.77 2.76
N ALA A 934 31.76 -14.51 2.04
CA ALA A 934 33.08 -14.29 2.63
C ALA A 934 33.83 -13.17 1.91
N PHE A 935 34.71 -12.50 2.65
CA PHE A 935 35.42 -11.28 2.24
C PHE A 935 36.92 -11.45 2.50
N PRO A 936 37.78 -10.83 1.68
CA PRO A 936 39.22 -10.93 1.86
C PRO A 936 39.66 -10.29 3.17
N VAL A 937 40.52 -10.98 3.91
CA VAL A 937 41.22 -10.44 5.07
C VAL A 937 42.65 -10.11 4.66
N PHE A 938 42.98 -8.82 4.67
CA PHE A 938 44.31 -8.32 4.33
C PHE A 938 45.25 -8.32 5.52
N ALA A 939 46.55 -8.10 5.29
CA ALA A 939 47.50 -7.97 6.39
C ALA A 939 47.21 -6.72 7.24
N PRO A 940 47.63 -6.70 8.52
CA PRO A 940 47.46 -5.51 9.37
C PRO A 940 47.97 -4.23 8.71
N GLY A 941 47.17 -3.16 8.74
CA GLY A 941 47.48 -1.89 8.09
C GLY A 941 47.21 -1.81 6.58
N GLU A 942 46.85 -2.90 5.89
CA GLU A 942 46.63 -2.85 4.43
C GLU A 942 45.23 -2.38 4.03
N ALA A 943 44.20 -2.84 4.74
CA ALA A 943 42.80 -2.47 4.52
C ALA A 943 42.18 -1.73 5.71
N GLU A 944 43.03 -1.14 6.56
CA GLU A 944 42.63 -0.48 7.81
C GLU A 944 42.83 1.04 7.73
N TYR A 945 41.98 1.77 8.44
CA TYR A 945 42.15 3.22 8.57
C TYR A 945 43.30 3.52 9.55
N PRO A 946 44.29 4.35 9.20
CA PRO A 946 45.44 4.61 10.07
C PRO A 946 45.03 5.21 11.42
N ALA A 947 45.63 4.70 12.50
CA ALA A 947 45.43 5.25 13.84
C ALA A 947 45.93 6.70 13.92
N GLY A 948 45.13 7.59 14.53
CA GLY A 948 45.47 9.00 14.70
C GLY A 948 45.16 9.90 13.50
N VAL A 949 44.68 9.34 12.37
CA VAL A 949 44.15 10.11 11.25
C VAL A 949 42.62 10.24 11.42
N ALA A 950 42.08 11.44 11.24
CA ALA A 950 40.63 11.66 11.35
C ALA A 950 39.89 10.92 10.22
N PRO A 951 38.83 10.15 10.52
CA PRO A 951 38.14 9.34 9.51
C PRO A 951 37.49 10.20 8.43
N ILE A 952 37.51 9.71 7.18
CA ILE A 952 36.74 10.28 6.08
C ILE A 952 35.28 9.89 6.25
N THR A 953 34.36 10.83 6.03
CA THR A 953 32.92 10.56 5.99
C THR A 953 32.39 10.88 4.59
N PRO A 954 31.21 10.34 4.21
CA PRO A 954 30.62 10.66 2.92
C PRO A 954 30.33 12.17 2.76
N GLN A 955 30.13 12.88 3.87
CA GLN A 955 30.00 14.33 3.87
C GLN A 955 31.34 15.02 3.63
N SER A 956 32.38 14.70 4.41
CA SER A 956 33.69 15.36 4.25
C SER A 956 34.33 15.08 2.89
N TYR A 957 34.08 13.90 2.30
CA TYR A 957 34.51 13.61 0.94
C TYR A 957 33.76 14.43 -0.13
N ARG A 958 32.43 14.60 0.01
CA ARG A 958 31.63 15.46 -0.89
C ARG A 958 32.05 16.93 -0.79
N GLU A 959 32.32 17.40 0.41
CA GLU A 959 32.84 18.75 0.66
C GLU A 959 34.22 18.94 0.02
N HIS A 960 35.13 17.98 0.17
CA HIS A 960 36.43 17.99 -0.49
C HIS A 960 36.32 18.04 -2.02
N LEU A 961 35.43 17.24 -2.64
CA LEU A 961 35.23 17.28 -4.09
C LEU A 961 34.68 18.63 -4.57
N ARG A 962 33.71 19.20 -3.84
CA ARG A 962 33.17 20.54 -4.14
C ARG A 962 34.23 21.61 -4.00
N ALA A 963 35.02 21.56 -2.92
CA ALA A 963 36.07 22.53 -2.64
C ALA A 963 37.21 22.44 -3.65
N SER A 964 37.65 21.22 -3.99
CA SER A 964 38.69 20.96 -5.00
C SER A 964 38.29 21.51 -6.37
N LYS A 965 37.05 21.27 -6.80
CA LYS A 965 36.54 21.81 -8.08
C LYS A 965 36.38 23.33 -8.05
N ALA A 966 35.96 23.90 -6.92
CA ALA A 966 35.76 25.35 -6.79
C ALA A 966 37.08 26.13 -6.72
N LEU A 967 38.16 25.53 -6.20
CA LEU A 967 39.47 26.18 -6.03
C LEU A 967 40.10 26.64 -7.35
N GLU A 968 39.84 25.94 -8.46
CA GLU A 968 40.37 26.29 -9.78
C GLU A 968 39.86 27.66 -10.28
N THR A 969 38.67 28.06 -9.86
CA THR A 969 37.99 29.27 -10.37
C THR A 969 37.62 30.27 -9.27
N ALA A 970 37.98 30.01 -8.00
CA ALA A 970 37.59 30.84 -6.87
C ALA A 970 38.44 32.12 -6.75
N PRO A 971 37.83 33.26 -6.34
CA PRO A 971 38.57 34.46 -5.95
C PRO A 971 39.49 34.20 -4.75
N GLU A 972 40.63 34.90 -4.66
CA GLU A 972 41.65 34.70 -3.60
C GLU A 972 41.07 34.73 -2.19
N GLU A 973 40.13 35.64 -1.93
CA GLU A 973 39.45 35.79 -0.64
C GLU A 973 38.70 34.52 -0.18
N ARG A 974 38.24 33.70 -1.13
CA ARG A 974 37.49 32.46 -0.86
C ARG A 974 38.36 31.22 -0.84
N LYS A 975 39.60 31.29 -1.35
CA LYS A 975 40.49 30.13 -1.44
C LYS A 975 40.89 29.61 -0.06
N ALA A 976 41.10 30.49 0.92
CA ALA A 976 41.47 30.11 2.28
C ALA A 976 40.39 29.25 2.96
N ASP A 977 39.11 29.56 2.75
CA ASP A 977 38.01 28.78 3.33
C ASP A 977 37.78 27.46 2.58
N LEU A 978 37.93 27.46 1.25
CA LEU A 978 37.87 26.23 0.46
C LEU A 978 39.01 25.26 0.82
N GLN A 979 40.19 25.78 1.13
CA GLN A 979 41.33 24.96 1.59
C GLN A 979 41.05 24.24 2.92
N LYS A 980 40.26 24.83 3.83
CA LYS A 980 39.89 24.18 5.10
C LYS A 980 38.96 22.97 4.90
N ALA A 981 38.20 22.94 3.79
CA ALA A 981 37.29 21.85 3.45
C ALA A 981 37.98 20.70 2.67
N LEU A 982 39.28 20.80 2.38
CA LEU A 982 40.03 19.73 1.73
C LEU A 982 40.46 18.67 2.75
N LEU A 983 40.32 17.41 2.36
CA LEU A 983 40.93 16.29 3.09
C LEU A 983 42.45 16.43 3.13
N SER A 984 43.04 15.99 4.25
CA SER A 984 44.49 15.97 4.43
C SER A 984 45.16 14.97 3.48
N LYS A 985 46.48 15.12 3.30
CA LYS A 985 47.26 14.18 2.48
C LYS A 985 47.23 12.76 3.05
N GLU A 986 47.25 12.64 4.37
CA GLU A 986 47.19 11.37 5.10
C GLU A 986 45.82 10.70 4.92
N GLN A 987 44.73 11.47 4.95
CA GLN A 987 43.38 10.97 4.68
C GLN A 987 43.26 10.45 3.24
N LEU A 988 43.75 11.21 2.26
CA LEU A 988 43.74 10.80 0.85
C LEU A 988 44.63 9.58 0.58
N ALA A 989 45.79 9.50 1.26
CA ALA A 989 46.68 8.35 1.18
C ALA A 989 46.03 7.08 1.78
N ALA A 990 45.33 7.21 2.92
CA ALA A 990 44.56 6.12 3.50
C ALA A 990 43.47 5.62 2.54
N LEU A 991 42.75 6.54 1.90
CA LEU A 991 41.73 6.22 0.91
C LEU A 991 42.31 5.50 -0.32
N ASP A 992 43.45 5.97 -0.83
CA ASP A 992 44.15 5.32 -1.94
C ASP A 992 44.68 3.93 -1.58
N HIS A 993 45.13 3.74 -0.34
CA HIS A 993 45.57 2.45 0.16
C HIS A 993 44.41 1.44 0.22
N MET A 994 43.26 1.83 0.76
CA MET A 994 42.07 0.97 0.81
C MET A 994 41.51 0.67 -0.58
N LYS A 995 41.59 1.60 -1.54
CA LYS A 995 41.19 1.36 -2.94
C LYS A 995 42.01 0.26 -3.63
N LYS A 996 43.18 -0.06 -3.10
CA LYS A 996 44.07 -1.10 -3.64
C LYS A 996 43.83 -2.47 -3.02
N HIS A 997 42.99 -2.57 -1.98
CA HIS A 997 42.79 -3.78 -1.18
C HIS A 997 41.28 -4.03 -0.99
N THR A 998 40.61 -4.43 -2.07
CA THR A 998 39.15 -4.64 -2.06
C THR A 998 38.75 -6.10 -2.25
N ASP A 999 39.49 -6.88 -3.04
CA ASP A 999 39.08 -8.22 -3.45
C ASP A 999 40.16 -9.30 -3.20
N PHE A 1000 39.81 -10.57 -3.42
CA PHE A 1000 40.76 -11.69 -3.27
C PHE A 1000 41.90 -11.67 -4.31
N ASN A 1001 41.73 -11.01 -5.46
CA ASN A 1001 42.81 -10.86 -6.44
C ASN A 1001 43.86 -9.84 -5.96
N ASP A 1002 43.43 -8.77 -5.31
CA ASP A 1002 44.28 -7.81 -4.64
C ASP A 1002 45.00 -8.44 -3.45
N LEU A 1003 44.33 -9.33 -2.70
CA LEU A 1003 44.98 -10.14 -1.66
C LEU A 1003 46.09 -11.03 -2.25
N ALA A 1004 45.88 -11.60 -3.44
CA ALA A 1004 46.91 -12.41 -4.10
C ALA A 1004 48.10 -11.61 -4.63
N THR A 1005 47.88 -10.38 -5.11
CA THR A 1005 48.85 -9.66 -5.95
C THR A 1005 49.47 -8.42 -5.30
N LYS A 1006 48.80 -7.82 -4.30
CA LYS A 1006 49.22 -6.57 -3.66
C LYS A 1006 49.47 -6.71 -2.17
N SER A 1007 48.77 -7.63 -1.49
CA SER A 1007 49.00 -7.90 -0.07
C SER A 1007 50.31 -8.65 0.16
N SER A 1008 50.93 -8.38 1.29
CA SER A 1008 52.04 -9.16 1.83
C SER A 1008 51.68 -10.62 2.14
N LEU A 1009 50.39 -10.96 2.28
CA LEU A 1009 49.93 -12.35 2.46
C LEU A 1009 49.98 -13.16 1.15
N GLY A 1010 49.93 -12.49 -0.01
CA GLY A 1010 50.01 -13.09 -1.33
C GLY A 1010 49.01 -14.22 -1.62
N ARG A 1011 49.34 -15.05 -2.62
CA ARG A 1011 48.51 -16.18 -3.06
C ARG A 1011 48.26 -17.21 -1.95
N GLU A 1012 49.22 -17.44 -1.07
CA GLU A 1012 49.06 -18.32 0.10
C GLU A 1012 48.01 -17.79 1.09
N GLY A 1013 47.88 -16.46 1.20
CA GLY A 1013 46.80 -15.81 1.96
C GLY A 1013 45.43 -16.17 1.42
N VAL A 1014 45.24 -16.07 0.10
CA VAL A 1014 44.00 -16.46 -0.58
C VAL A 1014 43.71 -17.95 -0.37
N GLU A 1015 44.69 -18.82 -0.61
CA GLU A 1015 44.53 -20.27 -0.48
C GLU A 1015 44.04 -20.65 0.92
N ARG A 1016 44.67 -20.11 1.98
CA ARG A 1016 44.27 -20.37 3.37
C ARG A 1016 42.84 -19.92 3.66
N GLN A 1017 42.47 -18.71 3.24
CA GLN A 1017 41.16 -18.13 3.56
C GLN A 1017 40.03 -18.82 2.80
N VAL A 1018 40.22 -19.04 1.50
CA VAL A 1018 39.17 -19.55 0.62
C VAL A 1018 38.97 -21.05 0.83
N ARG A 1019 40.05 -21.85 0.95
CA ARG A 1019 39.92 -23.29 1.24
C ARG A 1019 39.29 -23.55 2.59
N ALA A 1020 39.63 -22.76 3.62
CA ALA A 1020 39.00 -22.89 4.93
C ALA A 1020 37.49 -22.59 4.88
N THR A 1021 37.11 -21.54 4.15
CA THR A 1021 35.71 -21.12 4.06
C THR A 1021 34.86 -22.10 3.26
N VAL A 1022 35.34 -22.51 2.09
CA VAL A 1022 34.67 -23.49 1.23
C VAL A 1022 34.64 -24.86 1.91
N GLY A 1023 35.76 -25.30 2.50
CA GLY A 1023 35.84 -26.58 3.21
C GLY A 1023 34.83 -26.69 4.35
N LYS A 1024 34.65 -25.62 5.14
CA LYS A 1024 33.59 -25.57 6.18
C LYS A 1024 32.19 -25.68 5.58
N ALA A 1025 31.92 -25.00 4.47
CA ALA A 1025 30.61 -25.06 3.81
C ALA A 1025 30.30 -26.47 3.27
N VAL A 1026 31.29 -27.14 2.68
CA VAL A 1026 31.19 -28.52 2.20
C VAL A 1026 30.94 -29.49 3.35
N GLN A 1027 31.74 -29.43 4.42
CA GLN A 1027 31.57 -30.29 5.60
C GLN A 1027 30.20 -30.12 6.26
N GLU A 1028 29.69 -28.89 6.37
CA GLU A 1028 28.35 -28.65 6.91
C GLU A 1028 27.24 -29.21 6.01
N ALA A 1029 27.39 -29.12 4.69
CA ALA A 1029 26.45 -29.69 3.74
C ALA A 1029 26.43 -31.22 3.80
N GLU A 1030 27.62 -31.85 3.87
CA GLU A 1030 27.77 -33.30 4.06
C GLU A 1030 27.11 -33.76 5.36
N ARG A 1031 27.38 -33.09 6.49
CA ARG A 1031 26.74 -33.42 7.78
C ARG A 1031 25.22 -33.31 7.73
N LYS A 1032 24.68 -32.26 7.10
CA LYS A 1032 23.23 -32.10 6.92
C LYS A 1032 22.64 -33.23 6.07
N ARG A 1033 23.36 -33.67 5.03
CA ARG A 1033 22.94 -34.77 4.16
C ARG A 1033 22.93 -36.10 4.90
N GLU A 1034 23.95 -36.39 5.69
CA GLU A 1034 24.03 -37.59 6.54
C GLU A 1034 22.91 -37.62 7.59
N GLN A 1035 22.64 -36.49 8.25
CA GLN A 1035 21.52 -36.36 9.20
C GLN A 1035 20.17 -36.65 8.53
N LYS A 1036 19.92 -36.04 7.36
CA LYS A 1036 18.67 -36.25 6.61
C LYS A 1036 18.52 -37.71 6.15
N GLN A 1037 19.61 -38.36 5.76
CA GLN A 1037 19.59 -39.79 5.41
C GLN A 1037 19.33 -40.69 6.62
N ALA A 1038 19.95 -40.39 7.77
CA ALA A 1038 19.72 -41.11 9.01
C ALA A 1038 18.25 -40.97 9.48
N GLU A 1039 17.69 -39.75 9.44
CA GLU A 1039 16.28 -39.50 9.75
C GLU A 1039 15.34 -40.26 8.81
N GLN A 1040 15.62 -40.26 7.51
CA GLN A 1040 14.83 -41.03 6.53
C GLN A 1040 14.93 -42.54 6.78
N GLN A 1041 16.09 -43.07 7.15
CA GLN A 1041 16.24 -44.48 7.52
C GLN A 1041 15.44 -44.82 8.78
N VAL A 1042 15.49 -43.99 9.82
CA VAL A 1042 14.71 -44.16 11.06
C VAL A 1042 13.20 -44.11 10.73
N HIS A 1043 12.78 -43.17 9.89
CA HIS A 1043 11.38 -43.05 9.49
C HIS A 1043 10.92 -44.27 8.68
N LYS A 1044 11.77 -44.77 7.77
CA LYS A 1044 11.50 -46.00 7.01
C LYS A 1044 11.42 -47.23 7.91
N GLN A 1045 12.31 -47.38 8.90
CA GLN A 1045 12.26 -48.47 9.88
C GLN A 1045 10.99 -48.41 10.74
N LYS A 1046 10.60 -47.23 11.24
CA LYS A 1046 9.35 -47.03 11.97
C LYS A 1046 8.11 -47.36 11.12
N ARG A 1047 8.13 -47.02 9.82
CA ARG A 1047 7.05 -47.33 8.88
C ARG A 1047 6.96 -48.83 8.58
N SER A 1048 8.10 -49.51 8.39
CA SER A 1048 8.14 -50.97 8.21
C SER A 1048 7.65 -51.73 9.45
N ALA A 1049 7.97 -51.26 10.66
CA ALA A 1049 7.50 -51.85 11.91
C ALA A 1049 5.98 -51.70 12.11
N ARG A 1050 5.35 -50.68 11.51
CA ARG A 1050 3.90 -50.45 11.55
C ARG A 1050 3.08 -51.27 10.55
N ILE A 1051 3.72 -51.85 9.53
CA ILE A 1051 3.06 -52.66 8.48
C ILE A 1051 3.13 -54.16 8.81
N GLY A 1052 3.89 -54.55 9.84
CA GLY A 1052 4.07 -55.94 10.28
C GLY A 1052 3.20 -56.38 11.47
N TYR A 1053 2.16 -55.64 11.83
CA TYR A 1053 1.18 -56.00 12.88
C TYR A 1053 -0.22 -56.14 12.31
#